data_AF-A0A2T6CSI3-F1
#
_entry.id   AF-A0A2T6CSI3-F1
#
_cell.length_a   1.000
_cell.length_b   1.000
_cell.length_c   1.000
_cell.angle_alpha   90.00
_cell.angle_beta   90.00
_cell.angle_gamma   90.00
#
_symmetry.space_group_name_H-M   'P 1'
#
loop_
_entity.id
_entity.type
_entity.pdbx_description
1 polymer ?
#
loop_
_entity_poly.entity_id
_entity_poly.type
_entity_poly.pdbx_seq_one_letter_code
_entity_poly.pdbx_strand_id
1 'polypeptide(L)'
;MKALFWKEWRENLKWGLLAMAAIAVAMVYALRQGGDSVDSSWAGLQNEQFLTITAFGFPIIALALGFLQILTELRRDQWAFLLHRPVTRLQVFWGKALPGTALYLLAGGLPLAASAYWLSLPGSIAAPFDIRQILPGSVNLLTGLAYYYAALLISILPGRWYGRKVLPLAAALLGSTFSNTIILSLAVTGPVIVLTSLLIAAASAHAASGLFRRMSIVGKCGILSVYLLGLLVVLNILSSAWTMIFPFSPATEQQYRVGKNGDVLRVTTRANWYEKVETLDGQQIKPEKRAFEWADFLSPSSLNYSGNSFMRDFRSPRLYFAKESSNKSAPLAWYYINDLGVFRLYSTETKMPLGVLGPNGYASIENPAMAGRFHLASDAYAHAWFIVAKDGMFIPFLDGRSIEKIYSTPPDEKIITGAPLGELRKNDKTPATYAIGLEKSIQIVSMSGLGPRITPPFALDEFKDIDVYRPQNGGYLLLFNRSFSQSSELIVASPEGKIIRQQTLPSLYHYTPQSLSTWLGEAIAPVGARLLGHGIIKFLQFFENESYFAVTAYSEAQKREEMLNWLAAAGVGLLCAAFIQLPLKRDQFAGQRLAWTVFAFFFGVFGLLAFWIANDWPRRIACPACSRKRSVERETCEHCGAGWPAPKQDGTEIWEGLAEEATPPAAR
;
A
#
# COMPACT_ATOMS: atom_id res chain seq x y z
N MET A 1 -16.42 21.22 29.06
CA MET A 1 -15.84 20.04 28.37
C MET A 1 -16.36 18.71 28.91
N LYS A 2 -16.14 18.36 30.19
CA LYS A 2 -16.57 17.07 30.78
C LYS A 2 -18.04 16.70 30.50
N ALA A 3 -18.97 17.64 30.70
CA ALA A 3 -20.39 17.40 30.45
C ALA A 3 -20.72 17.12 28.97
N LEU A 4 -20.03 17.79 28.03
CA LEU A 4 -20.22 17.58 26.60
C LEU A 4 -19.70 16.19 26.18
N PHE A 5 -18.51 15.81 26.65
CA PHE A 5 -17.94 14.48 26.42
C PHE A 5 -18.90 13.36 26.85
N TRP A 6 -19.40 13.41 28.08
CA TRP A 6 -20.30 12.37 28.62
C TRP A 6 -21.69 12.37 27.98
N LYS A 7 -22.17 13.52 27.49
CA LYS A 7 -23.38 13.57 26.67
C LYS A 7 -23.17 12.80 25.37
N GLU A 8 -22.16 13.20 24.60
CA GLU A 8 -21.84 12.61 23.30
C GLU A 8 -21.54 11.11 23.41
N TRP A 9 -20.81 10.70 24.46
CA TRP A 9 -20.56 9.30 24.76
C TRP A 9 -21.86 8.51 24.94
N ARG A 10 -22.76 8.95 25.83
CA ARG A 10 -24.02 8.24 26.12
C ARG A 10 -24.95 8.15 24.92
N GLU A 11 -25.05 9.22 24.13
CA GLU A 11 -25.92 9.26 22.96
C GLU A 11 -25.43 8.32 21.84
N ASN A 12 -24.11 8.22 21.66
CA ASN A 12 -23.51 7.42 20.60
C ASN A 12 -23.10 5.99 21.03
N LEU A 13 -23.10 5.69 22.33
CA LEU A 13 -22.70 4.37 22.86
C LEU A 13 -23.47 3.21 22.21
N LYS A 14 -24.78 3.35 22.02
CA LYS A 14 -25.62 2.33 21.37
C LYS A 14 -25.16 2.02 19.93
N TRP A 15 -24.72 3.04 19.19
CA TRP A 15 -24.22 2.86 17.83
C TRP A 15 -22.82 2.23 17.84
N GLY A 16 -21.97 2.62 18.80
CA GLY A 16 -20.68 1.97 19.03
C GLY A 16 -20.83 0.48 19.35
N LEU A 17 -21.76 0.12 20.23
CA LEU A 17 -22.05 -1.28 20.58
C LEU A 17 -22.60 -2.09 19.39
N LEU A 18 -23.52 -1.50 18.61
CA LEU A 18 -24.05 -2.15 17.40
C LEU A 18 -22.94 -2.40 16.37
N ALA A 19 -22.08 -1.41 16.15
CA ALA A 19 -20.94 -1.53 15.26
C ALA A 19 -19.93 -2.59 15.75
N MET A 20 -19.66 -2.62 17.06
CA MET A 20 -18.81 -3.63 17.69
C MET A 20 -19.35 -5.05 17.48
N ALA A 21 -20.65 -5.25 17.67
CA ALA A 21 -21.28 -6.54 17.44
C ALA A 21 -21.19 -6.95 15.95
N ALA A 22 -21.48 -6.02 15.03
CA ALA A 22 -21.43 -6.29 13.60
C ALA A 22 -20.01 -6.69 13.14
N ILE A 23 -18.97 -5.95 13.54
CA ILE A 23 -17.59 -6.28 13.15
C ILE A 23 -17.09 -7.55 13.84
N ALA A 24 -17.48 -7.80 15.09
CA ALA A 24 -17.14 -9.04 15.79
C ALA A 24 -17.73 -10.27 15.07
N VAL A 25 -18.99 -10.22 14.65
CA VAL A 25 -19.63 -11.30 13.88
C VAL A 25 -18.90 -11.52 12.55
N ALA A 26 -18.57 -10.45 11.83
CA ALA A 26 -17.83 -10.55 10.57
C ALA A 26 -16.44 -11.16 10.75
N MET A 27 -15.69 -10.72 11.78
CA MET A 27 -14.36 -11.27 12.11
C MET A 27 -14.44 -12.75 12.49
N VAL A 28 -15.39 -13.14 13.33
CA VAL A 28 -15.61 -14.55 13.70
C VAL A 28 -15.95 -15.39 12.47
N TYR A 29 -16.77 -14.87 11.56
CA TYR A 29 -17.10 -15.55 10.30
C TYR A 29 -15.84 -15.76 9.42
N ALA A 30 -15.02 -14.72 9.23
CA ALA A 30 -13.77 -14.85 8.47
C ALA A 30 -12.78 -15.82 9.09
N LEU A 31 -12.65 -15.82 10.43
CA LEU A 31 -11.77 -16.75 11.12
C LEU A 31 -12.23 -18.21 10.98
N ARG A 32 -13.54 -18.46 10.97
CA ARG A 32 -14.10 -19.80 10.74
C ARG A 32 -13.87 -20.26 9.30
N GLN A 33 -14.22 -19.43 8.31
CA GLN A 33 -14.03 -19.76 6.89
C GLN A 33 -12.55 -19.97 6.55
N GLY A 34 -11.65 -19.17 7.11
CA GLY A 34 -10.21 -19.32 6.92
C GLY A 34 -9.62 -20.52 7.66
N GLY A 35 -10.10 -20.81 8.87
CA GLY A 35 -9.55 -21.83 9.77
C GLY A 35 -9.71 -23.27 9.28
N ASP A 36 -10.77 -23.56 8.53
CA ASP A 36 -11.05 -24.93 8.05
C ASP A 36 -10.29 -25.27 6.75
N SER A 37 -9.71 -24.27 6.09
CA SER A 37 -8.90 -24.47 4.89
C SER A 37 -7.49 -24.98 5.24
N VAL A 38 -7.38 -26.31 5.40
CA VAL A 38 -6.12 -27.03 5.64
C VAL A 38 -5.09 -26.81 4.51
N ASP A 39 -5.43 -26.14 3.41
CA ASP A 39 -4.52 -25.81 2.30
C ASP A 39 -4.15 -24.32 2.19
N SER A 40 -4.78 -23.39 2.93
CA SER A 40 -4.39 -21.98 2.79
C SER A 40 -3.11 -21.66 3.57
N SER A 41 -2.15 -21.02 2.91
CA SER A 41 -0.97 -20.42 3.57
C SER A 41 -1.32 -19.17 4.39
N TRP A 42 -2.61 -18.87 4.56
CA TRP A 42 -3.17 -17.61 5.06
C TRP A 42 -4.12 -17.87 6.24
N ALA A 43 -3.67 -18.63 7.23
CA ALA A 43 -4.44 -18.87 8.45
C ALA A 43 -4.33 -17.69 9.43
N GLY A 44 -5.32 -17.51 10.31
CA GLY A 44 -5.31 -16.51 11.39
C GLY A 44 -5.75 -15.10 10.97
N LEU A 45 -5.18 -14.07 11.62
CA LEU A 45 -5.56 -12.66 11.39
C LEU A 45 -5.11 -12.10 10.03
N GLN A 46 -4.19 -12.79 9.35
CA GLN A 46 -3.71 -12.42 8.03
C GLN A 46 -4.44 -13.19 6.91
N ASN A 47 -5.52 -13.90 7.24
CA ASN A 47 -6.41 -14.45 6.22
C ASN A 47 -6.99 -13.34 5.35
N GLU A 48 -7.06 -13.56 4.03
CA GLU A 48 -7.56 -12.57 3.07
C GLU A 48 -8.97 -12.05 3.43
N GLN A 49 -9.87 -12.93 3.90
CA GLN A 49 -11.21 -12.52 4.32
C GLN A 49 -11.18 -11.66 5.58
N PHE A 50 -10.33 -12.01 6.54
CA PHE A 50 -10.16 -11.22 7.77
C PHE A 50 -9.55 -9.84 7.47
N LEU A 51 -8.52 -9.80 6.61
CA LEU A 51 -7.91 -8.56 6.13
C LEU A 51 -8.91 -7.70 5.34
N THR A 52 -9.77 -8.32 4.52
CA THR A 52 -10.84 -7.63 3.79
C THR A 52 -11.86 -7.02 4.76
N ILE A 53 -12.33 -7.80 5.75
CA ILE A 53 -13.27 -7.31 6.77
C ILE A 53 -12.69 -6.17 7.58
N THR A 54 -11.42 -6.23 7.97
CA THR A 54 -10.80 -5.10 8.69
C THR A 54 -10.55 -3.91 7.78
N ALA A 55 -10.10 -4.13 6.54
CA ALA A 55 -9.81 -3.07 5.56
C ALA A 55 -11.06 -2.29 5.13
N PHE A 56 -12.23 -2.93 5.04
CA PHE A 56 -13.48 -2.25 4.67
C PHE A 56 -14.38 -1.97 5.87
N GLY A 57 -14.52 -2.92 6.78
CA GLY A 57 -15.41 -2.83 7.93
C GLY A 57 -15.06 -1.69 8.88
N PHE A 58 -13.77 -1.49 9.18
CA PHE A 58 -13.33 -0.37 10.02
C PHE A 58 -13.63 1.00 9.40
N PRO A 59 -13.27 1.30 8.14
CA PRO A 59 -13.73 2.51 7.45
C PRO A 59 -15.24 2.72 7.44
N ILE A 60 -16.03 1.68 7.13
CA ILE A 60 -17.50 1.78 7.05
C ILE A 60 -18.08 2.17 8.42
N ILE A 61 -17.64 1.49 9.48
CA ILE A 61 -18.09 1.76 10.85
C ILE A 61 -17.69 3.16 11.28
N ALA A 62 -16.43 3.56 11.02
CA ALA A 62 -15.94 4.89 11.37
C ALA A 62 -16.73 6.00 10.67
N LEU A 63 -16.99 5.82 9.37
CA LEU A 63 -17.77 6.75 8.56
C LEU A 63 -19.21 6.86 9.07
N ALA A 64 -19.86 5.72 9.35
CA ALA A 64 -21.21 5.66 9.87
C ALA A 64 -21.32 6.36 11.24
N LEU A 65 -20.39 6.06 12.18
CA LEU A 65 -20.35 6.72 13.49
C LEU A 65 -20.14 8.23 13.37
N GLY A 66 -19.25 8.68 12.48
CA GLY A 66 -19.02 10.10 12.22
C GLY A 66 -20.27 10.83 11.72
N PHE A 67 -21.03 10.23 10.80
CA PHE A 67 -22.29 10.80 10.32
C PHE A 67 -23.39 10.76 11.39
N LEU A 68 -23.58 9.62 12.04
CA LEU A 68 -24.62 9.44 13.08
C LEU A 68 -24.47 10.45 14.22
N GLN A 69 -23.22 10.81 14.56
CA GLN A 69 -22.93 11.81 15.59
C GLN A 69 -23.36 13.24 15.20
N ILE A 70 -23.49 13.54 13.90
CA ILE A 70 -23.85 14.87 13.40
C ILE A 70 -25.30 14.94 12.91
N LEU A 71 -25.87 13.83 12.44
CA LEU A 71 -27.25 13.80 11.91
C LEU A 71 -28.28 14.33 12.91
N THR A 72 -28.08 14.10 14.20
CA THR A 72 -28.96 14.62 15.26
C THR A 72 -28.92 16.15 15.34
N GLU A 73 -27.77 16.76 15.08
CA GLU A 73 -27.54 18.21 15.17
C GLU A 73 -27.89 18.99 13.91
N LEU A 74 -28.05 18.32 12.78
CA LEU A 74 -28.54 18.96 11.56
C LEU A 74 -29.98 19.48 11.69
N ARG A 75 -30.67 19.19 12.80
CA ARG A 75 -31.95 19.81 13.16
C ARG A 75 -31.72 21.29 13.50
N ARG A 76 -32.28 22.17 12.66
CA ARG A 76 -32.08 23.63 12.61
C ARG A 76 -32.11 24.32 13.99
N ASP A 77 -33.03 23.90 14.85
CA ASP A 77 -33.27 24.53 16.17
C ASP A 77 -32.16 24.21 17.19
N GLN A 78 -31.55 23.02 17.08
CA GLN A 78 -30.50 22.60 18.01
C GLN A 78 -29.18 23.32 17.73
N TRP A 79 -28.91 23.63 16.47
CA TRP A 79 -27.70 24.34 16.07
C TRP A 79 -27.73 25.80 16.53
N ALA A 80 -28.87 26.47 16.40
CA ALA A 80 -29.06 27.82 16.93
C ALA A 80 -28.84 27.85 18.45
N PHE A 81 -29.44 26.90 19.17
CA PHE A 81 -29.29 26.79 20.62
C PHE A 81 -27.84 26.53 21.07
N LEU A 82 -27.07 25.73 20.32
CA LEU A 82 -25.64 25.50 20.60
C LEU A 82 -24.80 26.78 20.41
N LEU A 83 -25.13 27.62 19.43
CA LEU A 83 -24.41 28.85 19.16
C LEU A 83 -24.58 29.93 20.24
N HIS A 84 -25.67 29.89 21.02
CA HIS A 84 -25.91 30.86 22.10
C HIS A 84 -25.23 30.48 23.43
N ARG A 85 -24.61 29.30 23.52
CA ARG A 85 -23.89 28.89 24.74
C ARG A 85 -22.50 29.53 24.81
N PRO A 86 -21.98 29.83 26.02
CA PRO A 86 -20.63 30.37 26.22
C PRO A 86 -19.56 29.27 26.09
N VAL A 87 -19.62 28.49 25.00
CA VAL A 87 -18.68 27.40 24.70
C VAL A 87 -18.07 27.71 23.34
N THR A 88 -16.74 27.66 23.24
CA THR A 88 -16.08 27.93 21.95
C THR A 88 -16.40 26.81 20.96
N ARG A 89 -16.46 27.13 19.68
CA ARG A 89 -16.69 26.12 18.63
C ARG A 89 -15.66 24.98 18.69
N LEU A 90 -14.40 25.31 18.98
CA LEU A 90 -13.36 24.29 19.12
C LEU A 90 -13.62 23.36 20.31
N GLN A 91 -14.15 23.88 21.42
CA GLN A 91 -14.60 23.05 22.55
C GLN A 91 -15.78 22.15 22.17
N VAL A 92 -16.71 22.64 21.35
CA VAL A 92 -17.80 21.81 20.80
C VAL A 92 -17.25 20.69 19.93
N PHE A 93 -16.30 21.00 19.02
CA PHE A 93 -15.63 20.02 18.19
C PHE A 93 -14.94 18.93 19.02
N TRP A 94 -14.08 19.30 19.97
CA TRP A 94 -13.35 18.30 20.78
C TRP A 94 -14.26 17.50 21.70
N GLY A 95 -15.34 18.10 22.20
CA GLY A 95 -16.35 17.39 22.97
C GLY A 95 -17.06 16.30 22.18
N LYS A 96 -17.02 16.36 20.84
CA LYS A 96 -17.54 15.34 19.91
C LYS A 96 -16.48 14.38 19.43
N ALA A 97 -15.38 14.92 18.92
CA ALA A 97 -14.30 14.17 18.31
C ALA A 97 -13.68 13.15 19.27
N LEU A 98 -13.45 13.53 20.53
CA LEU A 98 -12.85 12.64 21.53
C LEU A 98 -13.74 11.43 21.88
N PRO A 99 -15.01 11.59 22.30
CA PRO A 99 -15.85 10.43 22.60
C PRO A 99 -16.15 9.60 21.35
N GLY A 100 -16.33 10.21 20.17
CA GLY A 100 -16.52 9.45 18.93
C GLY A 100 -15.28 8.63 18.53
N THR A 101 -14.08 9.21 18.65
CA THR A 101 -12.80 8.50 18.47
C THR A 101 -12.68 7.33 19.44
N ALA A 102 -12.96 7.55 20.72
CA ALA A 102 -12.87 6.51 21.74
C ALA A 102 -13.91 5.39 21.52
N LEU A 103 -15.16 5.72 21.18
CA LEU A 103 -16.19 4.74 20.84
C LEU A 103 -15.81 3.92 19.61
N TYR A 104 -15.25 4.54 18.57
CA TYR A 104 -14.76 3.83 17.39
C TYR A 104 -13.60 2.88 17.73
N LEU A 105 -12.61 3.35 18.49
CA LEU A 105 -11.46 2.53 18.90
C LEU A 105 -11.90 1.34 19.76
N LEU A 106 -12.90 1.50 20.63
CA LEU A 106 -13.47 0.37 21.36
C LEU A 106 -14.25 -0.57 20.45
N ALA A 107 -15.08 -0.01 19.56
CA ALA A 107 -15.93 -0.80 18.67
C ALA A 107 -15.13 -1.67 17.68
N GLY A 108 -14.02 -1.16 17.15
CA GLY A 108 -13.15 -1.93 16.25
C GLY A 108 -12.00 -2.66 16.97
N GLY A 109 -11.42 -2.04 18.00
CA GLY A 109 -10.24 -2.55 18.70
C GLY A 109 -10.53 -3.72 19.63
N LEU A 110 -11.66 -3.73 20.35
CA LEU A 110 -12.00 -4.85 21.22
C LEU A 110 -12.24 -6.15 20.43
N PRO A 111 -13.02 -6.18 19.33
CA PRO A 111 -13.16 -7.37 18.50
C PRO A 111 -11.84 -7.86 17.88
N LEU A 112 -10.97 -6.94 17.46
CA LEU A 112 -9.63 -7.28 16.96
C LEU A 112 -8.75 -7.92 18.05
N ALA A 113 -8.71 -7.30 19.24
CA ALA A 113 -7.95 -7.82 20.38
C ALA A 113 -8.50 -9.17 20.86
N ALA A 114 -9.83 -9.34 20.90
CA ALA A 114 -10.47 -10.60 21.25
C ALA A 114 -10.15 -11.71 20.22
N SER A 115 -10.16 -11.38 18.94
CA SER A 115 -9.77 -12.30 17.86
C SER A 115 -8.31 -12.76 18.01
N ALA A 116 -7.40 -11.82 18.30
CA ALA A 116 -6.00 -12.12 18.53
C ALA A 116 -5.78 -12.96 19.80
N TYR A 117 -6.47 -12.63 20.88
CA TYR A 117 -6.44 -13.40 22.13
C TYR A 117 -6.94 -14.83 21.90
N TRP A 118 -8.07 -15.00 21.21
CA TRP A 118 -8.60 -16.32 20.88
C TRP A 118 -7.60 -17.15 20.06
N LEU A 119 -6.96 -16.55 19.05
CA LEU A 119 -5.93 -17.22 18.24
C LEU A 119 -4.65 -17.55 19.01
N SER A 120 -4.34 -16.79 20.06
CA SER A 120 -3.19 -17.06 20.93
C SER A 120 -3.39 -18.28 21.84
N LEU A 121 -4.64 -18.72 22.04
CA LEU A 121 -4.96 -19.90 22.85
C LEU A 121 -4.61 -21.18 22.06
N PRO A 122 -3.84 -22.11 22.66
CA PRO A 122 -3.59 -23.43 22.07
C PRO A 122 -4.91 -24.14 21.75
N GLY A 123 -5.00 -24.78 20.58
CA GLY A 123 -6.18 -25.51 20.16
C GLY A 123 -7.24 -24.68 19.40
N SER A 124 -7.10 -23.36 19.30
CA SER A 124 -8.04 -22.53 18.52
C SER A 124 -7.91 -22.76 17.02
N ILE A 125 -6.67 -22.81 16.51
CA ILE A 125 -6.32 -23.15 15.13
C ILE A 125 -5.06 -24.02 15.10
N ALA A 126 -4.94 -24.89 14.09
CA ALA A 126 -3.78 -25.76 13.91
C ALA A 126 -2.60 -25.00 13.29
N ALA A 127 -2.25 -23.82 13.81
CA ALA A 127 -1.19 -22.98 13.28
C ALA A 127 -0.52 -22.18 14.42
N PRO A 128 0.73 -21.74 14.24
CA PRO A 128 1.38 -20.82 15.18
C PRO A 128 0.69 -19.44 15.21
N PHE A 129 0.74 -18.81 16.38
CA PHE A 129 0.33 -17.42 16.57
C PHE A 129 1.56 -16.54 16.80
N ASP A 130 1.61 -15.41 16.11
CA ASP A 130 2.56 -14.32 16.35
C ASP A 130 1.78 -13.03 16.60
N ILE A 131 2.12 -12.30 17.66
CA ILE A 131 1.41 -11.06 18.03
C ILE A 131 1.47 -10.00 16.93
N ARG A 132 2.51 -10.02 16.09
CA ARG A 132 2.69 -9.08 14.97
C ARG A 132 1.63 -9.28 13.88
N GLN A 133 0.93 -10.41 13.85
CA GLN A 133 -0.23 -10.60 12.97
C GLN A 133 -1.38 -9.62 13.23
N ILE A 134 -1.41 -8.95 14.38
CA ILE A 134 -2.40 -7.90 14.68
C ILE A 134 -2.11 -6.63 13.86
N LEU A 135 -0.85 -6.40 13.44
CA LEU A 135 -0.43 -5.14 12.83
C LEU A 135 -1.27 -4.70 11.62
N PRO A 136 -1.59 -5.56 10.62
CA PRO A 136 -2.48 -5.19 9.52
C PRO A 136 -3.85 -4.71 9.99
N GLY A 137 -4.46 -5.42 10.95
CA GLY A 137 -5.73 -5.02 11.54
C GLY A 137 -5.63 -3.67 12.26
N SER A 138 -4.55 -3.44 13.02
CA SER A 138 -4.31 -2.17 13.71
C SER A 138 -4.10 -1.00 12.75
N VAL A 139 -3.39 -1.21 11.65
CA VAL A 139 -3.20 -0.20 10.60
C VAL A 139 -4.53 0.11 9.89
N ASN A 140 -5.34 -0.91 9.62
CA ASN A 140 -6.71 -0.73 9.09
C ASN A 140 -7.59 0.04 10.09
N LEU A 141 -7.47 -0.23 11.39
CA LEU A 141 -8.20 0.47 12.45
C LEU A 141 -7.79 1.95 12.52
N LEU A 142 -6.49 2.25 12.46
CA LEU A 142 -5.97 3.61 12.38
C LEU A 142 -6.50 4.34 11.14
N THR A 143 -6.55 3.64 10.00
CA THR A 143 -7.07 4.18 8.75
C THR A 143 -8.56 4.53 8.85
N GLY A 144 -9.37 3.72 9.54
CA GLY A 144 -10.77 4.07 9.75
C GLY A 144 -10.96 5.38 10.54
N LEU A 145 -10.04 5.80 11.41
CA LEU A 145 -10.13 7.14 12.02
C LEU A 145 -10.14 8.26 10.97
N ALA A 146 -9.41 8.11 9.86
CA ALA A 146 -9.47 9.07 8.76
C ALA A 146 -10.90 9.18 8.20
N TYR A 147 -11.61 8.06 8.05
CA TYR A 147 -13.01 8.06 7.60
C TYR A 147 -13.96 8.71 8.61
N TYR A 148 -13.74 8.52 9.90
CA TYR A 148 -14.49 9.22 10.94
C TYR A 148 -14.34 10.74 10.82
N TYR A 149 -13.10 11.24 10.75
CA TYR A 149 -12.85 12.68 10.61
C TYR A 149 -13.27 13.24 9.24
N ALA A 150 -13.23 12.42 8.18
CA ALA A 150 -13.81 12.77 6.90
C ALA A 150 -15.33 12.99 7.05
N ALA A 151 -16.09 12.07 7.64
CA ALA A 151 -17.52 12.25 7.89
C ALA A 151 -17.83 13.54 8.68
N LEU A 152 -17.03 13.82 9.73
CA LEU A 152 -17.17 15.06 10.50
C LEU A 152 -16.97 16.30 9.60
N LEU A 153 -15.91 16.32 8.82
CA LEU A 153 -15.57 17.43 7.93
C LEU A 153 -16.64 17.62 6.85
N ILE A 154 -17.08 16.55 6.18
CA ILE A 154 -18.08 16.58 5.11
C ILE A 154 -19.38 17.26 5.56
N SER A 155 -19.78 17.00 6.79
CA SER A 155 -21.02 17.53 7.35
C SER A 155 -20.94 19.03 7.68
N ILE A 156 -19.74 19.54 7.99
CA ILE A 156 -19.50 20.94 8.37
C ILE A 156 -19.23 21.83 7.15
N LEU A 157 -18.65 21.28 6.08
CA LEU A 157 -18.28 22.06 4.91
C LEU A 157 -19.54 22.65 4.22
N PRO A 158 -19.55 23.96 3.90
CA PRO A 158 -20.65 24.55 3.14
C PRO A 158 -20.54 24.19 1.65
N GLY A 159 -21.67 24.25 0.94
CA GLY A 159 -21.73 24.10 -0.52
C GLY A 159 -22.44 22.83 -0.99
N ARG A 160 -22.42 22.64 -2.32
CA ARG A 160 -23.03 21.49 -3.00
C ARG A 160 -22.24 20.21 -2.71
N TRP A 161 -22.91 19.06 -2.76
CA TRP A 161 -22.32 17.77 -2.42
C TRP A 161 -21.24 17.34 -3.42
N TYR A 162 -21.44 17.59 -4.71
CA TYR A 162 -20.45 17.27 -5.74
C TYR A 162 -19.27 18.26 -5.67
N GLY A 163 -18.07 17.75 -5.40
CA GLY A 163 -16.85 18.55 -5.23
C GLY A 163 -16.37 18.60 -3.77
N ARG A 164 -16.45 19.79 -3.14
CA ARG A 164 -15.84 20.10 -1.83
C ARG A 164 -16.16 19.08 -0.73
N LYS A 165 -17.37 18.52 -0.74
CA LYS A 165 -17.84 17.53 0.25
C LYS A 165 -17.43 16.09 -0.04
N VAL A 166 -17.00 15.73 -1.24
CA VAL A 166 -16.57 14.35 -1.53
C VAL A 166 -15.07 14.18 -1.32
N LEU A 167 -14.28 15.25 -1.49
CA LEU A 167 -12.83 15.17 -1.38
C LEU A 167 -12.30 14.67 -0.03
N PRO A 168 -12.89 14.98 1.14
CA PRO A 168 -12.45 14.37 2.40
C PRO A 168 -12.56 12.85 2.41
N LEU A 169 -13.60 12.29 1.78
CA LEU A 169 -13.77 10.84 1.67
C LEU A 169 -12.74 10.24 0.70
N ALA A 170 -12.49 10.93 -0.42
CA ALA A 170 -11.41 10.54 -1.34
C ALA A 170 -10.03 10.58 -0.67
N ALA A 171 -9.76 11.58 0.18
CA ALA A 171 -8.53 11.63 0.95
C ALA A 171 -8.42 10.46 1.94
N ALA A 172 -9.53 10.09 2.61
CA ALA A 172 -9.55 8.91 3.47
C ALA A 172 -9.31 7.59 2.70
N LEU A 173 -9.82 7.47 1.46
CA LEU A 173 -9.51 6.34 0.57
C LEU A 173 -8.01 6.21 0.28
N LEU A 174 -7.28 7.33 0.20
CA LEU A 174 -5.82 7.30 0.07
C LEU A 174 -5.15 6.66 1.30
N GLY A 175 -5.69 6.93 2.49
CA GLY A 175 -5.28 6.24 3.72
C GLY A 175 -5.44 4.72 3.58
N SER A 176 -6.56 4.26 3.01
CA SER A 176 -6.78 2.84 2.72
C SER A 176 -5.79 2.29 1.70
N THR A 177 -5.43 3.03 0.65
CA THR A 177 -4.40 2.56 -0.29
C THR A 177 -3.03 2.42 0.38
N PHE A 178 -2.65 3.36 1.25
CA PHE A 178 -1.40 3.24 2.01
C PHE A 178 -1.45 2.08 3.00
N SER A 179 -2.56 1.91 3.72
CA SER A 179 -2.69 0.82 4.69
C SER A 179 -2.43 -0.54 4.04
N ASN A 180 -2.85 -0.73 2.78
CA ASN A 180 -2.75 -1.96 2.01
C ASN A 180 -1.39 -2.18 1.31
N THR A 181 -0.39 -1.34 1.56
CA THR A 181 0.97 -1.60 1.09
C THR A 181 1.59 -2.75 1.88
N ILE A 182 2.58 -3.41 1.29
CA ILE A 182 3.37 -4.49 1.95
C ILE A 182 4.40 -3.93 2.94
N ILE A 183 4.68 -2.63 2.87
CA ILE A 183 5.72 -1.96 3.65
C ILE A 183 5.11 -1.34 4.90
N LEU A 184 5.45 -1.84 6.08
CA LEU A 184 4.88 -1.38 7.36
C LEU A 184 5.09 0.12 7.59
N SER A 185 6.28 0.65 7.29
CA SER A 185 6.63 2.06 7.49
C SER A 185 5.66 2.97 6.72
N LEU A 186 5.43 2.66 5.44
CA LEU A 186 4.51 3.38 4.57
C LEU A 186 3.05 3.16 4.97
N ALA A 187 2.70 1.93 5.36
CA ALA A 187 1.36 1.57 5.80
C ALA A 187 0.94 2.27 7.09
N VAL A 188 1.88 2.67 7.95
CA VAL A 188 1.61 3.47 9.15
C VAL A 188 1.67 4.98 8.86
N THR A 189 2.75 5.44 8.23
CA THR A 189 2.98 6.89 8.01
C THR A 189 1.93 7.51 7.10
N GLY A 190 1.52 6.81 6.03
CA GLY A 190 0.49 7.27 5.10
C GLY A 190 -0.85 7.59 5.79
N PRO A 191 -1.49 6.64 6.49
CA PRO A 191 -2.71 6.89 7.26
C PRO A 191 -2.55 7.96 8.34
N VAL A 192 -1.40 8.05 9.02
CA VAL A 192 -1.14 9.12 10.01
C VAL A 192 -1.17 10.50 9.36
N ILE A 193 -0.53 10.67 8.20
CA ILE A 193 -0.53 11.93 7.45
C ILE A 193 -1.95 12.30 7.04
N VAL A 194 -2.69 11.36 6.44
CA VAL A 194 -4.09 11.57 6.02
C VAL A 194 -4.99 11.93 7.21
N LEU A 195 -4.88 11.18 8.31
CA LEU A 195 -5.63 11.40 9.54
C LEU A 195 -5.33 12.78 10.13
N THR A 196 -4.06 13.16 10.21
CA THR A 196 -3.64 14.45 10.77
C THR A 196 -4.18 15.60 9.93
N SER A 197 -4.10 15.50 8.59
CA SER A 197 -4.68 16.50 7.68
C SER A 197 -6.19 16.63 7.85
N LEU A 198 -6.92 15.52 7.95
CA LEU A 198 -8.37 15.52 8.15
C LEU A 198 -8.76 16.06 9.53
N LEU A 199 -8.03 15.72 10.59
CA LEU A 199 -8.26 16.23 11.94
C LEU A 199 -8.07 17.75 12.00
N ILE A 200 -6.96 18.26 11.46
CA ILE A 200 -6.68 19.71 11.41
C ILE A 200 -7.75 20.43 10.59
N ALA A 201 -8.11 19.87 9.43
CA ALA A 201 -9.14 20.43 8.56
C ALA A 201 -10.53 20.45 9.24
N ALA A 202 -10.93 19.36 9.90
CA ALA A 202 -12.20 19.25 10.61
C ALA A 202 -12.29 20.23 11.78
N ALA A 203 -11.25 20.28 12.63
CA ALA A 203 -11.19 21.21 13.76
C ALA A 203 -11.27 22.66 13.31
N SER A 204 -10.51 23.01 12.25
CA SER A 204 -10.45 24.37 11.72
C SER A 204 -11.74 24.77 10.99
N ALA A 205 -12.34 23.84 10.24
CA ALA A 205 -13.65 24.04 9.64
C ALA A 205 -14.70 24.28 10.71
N HIS A 206 -14.72 23.50 11.78
CA HIS A 206 -15.68 23.71 12.86
C HIS A 206 -15.49 25.07 13.54
N ALA A 207 -14.25 25.47 13.83
CA ALA A 207 -13.94 26.80 14.37
C ALA A 207 -14.41 27.94 13.45
N ALA A 208 -14.23 27.78 12.14
CA ALA A 208 -14.49 28.80 11.12
C ALA A 208 -15.90 28.75 10.49
N SER A 209 -16.84 27.94 11.00
CA SER A 209 -18.14 27.65 10.34
C SER A 209 -18.00 27.12 8.91
N GLY A 210 -16.93 26.39 8.64
CA GLY A 210 -16.60 25.83 7.33
C GLY A 210 -16.17 26.85 6.28
N LEU A 211 -16.12 28.15 6.62
CA LEU A 211 -15.67 29.20 5.70
C LEU A 211 -14.15 29.23 5.63
N PHE A 212 -13.59 29.00 4.45
CA PHE A 212 -12.15 28.89 4.23
C PHE A 212 -11.42 30.19 4.60
N ARG A 213 -12.03 31.35 4.31
CA ARG A 213 -11.43 32.66 4.60
C ARG A 213 -11.19 32.91 6.09
N ARG A 214 -12.04 32.36 6.95
CA ARG A 214 -12.00 32.52 8.40
C ARG A 214 -11.09 31.50 9.10
N MET A 215 -10.59 30.50 8.37
CA MET A 215 -9.65 29.53 8.94
C MET A 215 -8.29 30.18 9.23
N SER A 216 -7.64 29.69 10.28
CA SER A 216 -6.22 29.99 10.55
C SER A 216 -5.33 29.47 9.41
N ILE A 217 -4.08 29.92 9.35
CA ILE A 217 -3.10 29.44 8.34
C ILE A 217 -2.97 27.91 8.43
N VAL A 218 -2.83 27.37 9.63
CA VAL A 218 -2.76 25.91 9.88
C VAL A 218 -4.02 25.21 9.36
N GLY A 219 -5.20 25.78 9.60
CA GLY A 219 -6.46 25.24 9.09
C GLY A 219 -6.56 25.25 7.56
N LYS A 220 -6.06 26.33 6.92
CA LYS A 220 -5.96 26.43 5.46
C LYS A 220 -5.01 25.37 4.89
N CYS A 221 -3.85 25.17 5.51
CA CYS A 221 -2.92 24.10 5.12
C CYS A 221 -3.56 22.71 5.27
N GLY A 222 -4.25 22.45 6.38
CA GLY A 222 -4.94 21.18 6.62
C GLY A 222 -6.00 20.88 5.56
N ILE A 223 -6.91 21.82 5.29
CA ILE A 223 -7.97 21.61 4.28
C ILE A 223 -7.42 21.53 2.85
N LEU A 224 -6.36 22.29 2.52
CA LEU A 224 -5.71 22.18 1.21
C LEU A 224 -5.01 20.83 1.05
N SER A 225 -4.34 20.34 2.10
CA SER A 225 -3.78 18.98 2.11
C SER A 225 -4.87 17.94 1.85
N VAL A 226 -6.02 18.01 2.53
CA VAL A 226 -7.16 17.11 2.28
C VAL A 226 -7.64 17.17 0.83
N TYR A 227 -7.75 18.35 0.23
CA TYR A 227 -8.18 18.46 -1.17
C TYR A 227 -7.13 17.91 -2.15
N LEU A 228 -5.85 18.15 -1.91
CA LEU A 228 -4.79 17.59 -2.75
C LEU A 228 -4.77 16.06 -2.68
N LEU A 229 -4.85 15.50 -1.47
CA LEU A 229 -4.91 14.04 -1.26
C LEU A 229 -6.17 13.44 -1.90
N GLY A 230 -7.33 14.11 -1.76
CA GLY A 230 -8.57 13.66 -2.39
C GLY A 230 -8.54 13.73 -3.92
N LEU A 231 -8.00 14.81 -4.50
CA LEU A 231 -7.85 14.93 -5.95
C LEU A 231 -6.86 13.91 -6.50
N LEU A 232 -5.81 13.57 -5.76
CA LEU A 232 -4.88 12.50 -6.13
C LEU A 232 -5.59 11.16 -6.28
N VAL A 233 -6.50 10.81 -5.37
CA VAL A 233 -7.30 9.58 -5.50
C VAL A 233 -8.24 9.63 -6.69
N VAL A 234 -8.93 10.75 -6.92
CA VAL A 234 -9.79 10.91 -8.09
C VAL A 234 -8.99 10.73 -9.38
N LEU A 235 -7.79 11.29 -9.47
CA LEU A 235 -6.91 11.11 -10.63
C LEU A 235 -6.45 9.66 -10.78
N ASN A 236 -6.09 8.97 -9.70
CA ASN A 236 -5.73 7.54 -9.77
C ASN A 236 -6.89 6.68 -10.27
N ILE A 237 -8.12 6.96 -9.84
CA ILE A 237 -9.31 6.26 -10.33
C ILE A 237 -9.55 6.58 -11.81
N LEU A 238 -9.47 7.84 -12.22
CA LEU A 238 -9.62 8.24 -13.61
C LEU A 238 -8.52 7.67 -14.51
N SER A 239 -7.28 7.62 -14.02
CA SER A 239 -6.14 6.99 -14.69
C SER A 239 -6.38 5.49 -14.85
N SER A 240 -6.81 4.81 -13.78
CA SER A 240 -7.14 3.38 -13.84
C SER A 240 -8.30 3.09 -14.79
N ALA A 241 -9.34 3.93 -14.79
CA ALA A 241 -10.44 3.81 -15.76
C ALA A 241 -9.96 4.06 -17.19
N TRP A 242 -9.09 5.05 -17.38
CA TRP A 242 -8.48 5.35 -18.67
C TRP A 242 -7.66 4.17 -19.19
N THR A 243 -6.85 3.53 -18.35
CA THR A 243 -6.05 2.35 -18.74
C THR A 243 -6.91 1.11 -18.95
N MET A 244 -8.08 1.01 -18.33
CA MET A 244 -9.05 -0.03 -18.65
C MET A 244 -9.72 0.20 -20.02
N ILE A 245 -10.05 1.44 -20.37
CA ILE A 245 -10.70 1.79 -21.65
C ILE A 245 -9.69 1.78 -22.81
N PHE A 246 -8.49 2.29 -22.55
CA PHE A 246 -7.38 2.40 -23.47
C PHE A 246 -6.20 1.61 -22.90
N PRO A 247 -6.25 0.27 -22.94
CA PRO A 247 -5.16 -0.56 -22.44
C PRO A 247 -3.87 -0.11 -23.09
N PHE A 248 -2.86 0.11 -22.25
CA PHE A 248 -1.52 0.40 -22.74
C PHE A 248 -1.15 -0.64 -23.79
N SER A 249 -0.43 -0.20 -24.83
CA SER A 249 0.24 -1.15 -25.70
C SER A 249 1.01 -2.10 -24.80
N PRO A 250 0.73 -3.41 -24.85
CA PRO A 250 1.35 -4.35 -23.93
C PRO A 250 2.85 -4.18 -24.00
N ALA A 251 3.48 -4.09 -22.83
CA ALA A 251 4.92 -3.90 -22.73
C ALA A 251 5.61 -5.01 -23.53
N THR A 252 6.57 -4.61 -24.36
CA THR A 252 7.48 -5.56 -24.98
C THR A 252 8.52 -5.92 -23.92
N GLU A 253 8.47 -7.15 -23.45
CA GLU A 253 9.41 -7.70 -22.48
C GLU A 253 10.45 -8.52 -23.21
N GLN A 254 11.73 -8.21 -22.99
CA GLN A 254 12.84 -9.02 -23.45
C GLN A 254 13.42 -9.78 -22.27
N GLN A 255 13.69 -11.06 -22.46
CA GLN A 255 14.25 -11.94 -21.45
C GLN A 255 15.14 -12.99 -22.11
N TYR A 256 16.21 -13.38 -21.42
CA TYR A 256 16.99 -14.55 -21.80
C TYR A 256 16.29 -15.81 -21.29
N ARG A 257 16.14 -16.79 -22.16
CA ARG A 257 15.57 -18.11 -21.84
C ARG A 257 16.45 -19.19 -22.41
N VAL A 258 16.39 -20.38 -21.82
CA VAL A 258 17.18 -21.52 -22.28
C VAL A 258 16.23 -22.54 -22.91
N GLY A 259 16.43 -22.83 -24.19
CA GLY A 259 15.69 -23.86 -24.90
C GLY A 259 15.98 -25.26 -24.33
N LYS A 260 15.13 -26.24 -24.63
CA LYS A 260 15.31 -27.64 -24.16
C LYS A 260 16.66 -28.25 -24.55
N ASN A 261 17.23 -27.78 -25.66
CA ASN A 261 18.54 -28.21 -26.18
C ASN A 261 19.72 -27.56 -25.43
N GLY A 262 19.48 -26.59 -24.55
CA GLY A 262 20.51 -25.83 -23.84
C GLY A 262 20.92 -24.52 -24.53
N ASP A 263 20.33 -24.19 -25.68
CA ASP A 263 20.61 -22.94 -26.38
C ASP A 263 20.02 -21.75 -25.64
N VAL A 264 20.80 -20.69 -25.47
CA VAL A 264 20.32 -19.42 -24.90
C VAL A 264 19.65 -18.60 -25.99
N LEU A 265 18.40 -18.26 -25.75
CA LEU A 265 17.53 -17.54 -26.67
C LEU A 265 17.19 -16.19 -26.04
N ARG A 266 17.26 -15.14 -26.86
CA ARG A 266 16.65 -13.85 -26.54
C ARG A 266 15.18 -13.91 -26.95
N VAL A 267 14.29 -13.90 -25.96
CA VAL A 267 12.85 -13.97 -26.17
C VAL A 267 12.26 -12.59 -25.95
N THR A 268 11.60 -12.07 -26.97
CA THR A 268 10.83 -10.84 -26.94
C THR A 268 9.35 -11.19 -26.95
N THR A 269 8.63 -10.85 -25.89
CA THR A 269 7.19 -11.09 -25.75
C THR A 269 6.41 -9.79 -25.68
N ARG A 270 5.20 -9.80 -26.22
CA ARG A 270 4.23 -8.70 -26.13
C ARG A 270 2.88 -9.26 -25.72
N ALA A 271 2.37 -8.88 -24.55
CA ALA A 271 1.09 -9.38 -24.00
C ALA A 271 1.04 -10.92 -23.85
N ASN A 272 2.13 -11.55 -23.43
CA ASN A 272 2.28 -13.01 -23.39
C ASN A 272 2.24 -13.71 -24.76
N TRP A 273 2.45 -12.98 -25.86
CA TRP A 273 2.65 -13.54 -27.19
C TRP A 273 4.12 -13.41 -27.58
N TYR A 274 4.67 -14.39 -28.29
CA TYR A 274 5.98 -14.25 -28.89
C TYR A 274 5.94 -13.18 -29.98
N GLU A 275 6.77 -12.15 -29.83
CA GLU A 275 7.02 -11.16 -30.88
C GLU A 275 8.27 -11.56 -31.66
N LYS A 276 9.32 -12.00 -30.95
CA LYS A 276 10.59 -12.41 -31.54
C LYS A 276 11.27 -13.46 -30.65
N VAL A 277 11.82 -14.50 -31.25
CA VAL A 277 12.73 -15.43 -30.56
C VAL A 277 14.01 -15.48 -31.39
N GLU A 278 15.14 -15.17 -30.78
CA GLU A 278 16.42 -15.08 -31.49
C GLU A 278 17.50 -15.86 -30.75
N THR A 279 18.39 -16.50 -31.50
CA THR A 279 19.66 -16.95 -30.94
C THR A 279 20.53 -15.75 -30.57
N LEU A 280 21.58 -15.98 -29.76
CA LEU A 280 22.54 -14.92 -29.43
C LEU A 280 23.26 -14.33 -30.66
N ASP A 281 23.33 -15.09 -31.76
CA ASP A 281 23.91 -14.66 -33.03
C ASP A 281 22.92 -13.83 -33.88
N GLY A 282 21.70 -13.59 -33.37
CA GLY A 282 20.66 -12.81 -34.06
C GLY A 282 19.84 -13.59 -35.08
N GLN A 283 20.00 -14.92 -35.16
CA GLN A 283 19.15 -15.75 -36.02
C GLN A 283 17.75 -15.84 -35.42
N GLN A 284 16.75 -15.40 -36.18
CA GLN A 284 15.36 -15.51 -35.76
C GLN A 284 14.86 -16.96 -35.86
N ILE A 285 14.30 -17.43 -34.75
CA ILE A 285 13.58 -18.69 -34.66
C ILE A 285 12.10 -18.34 -34.70
N LYS A 286 11.38 -18.89 -35.67
CA LYS A 286 9.92 -18.76 -35.71
C LYS A 286 9.32 -19.72 -34.68
N PRO A 287 8.66 -19.23 -33.62
CA PRO A 287 8.04 -20.11 -32.65
C PRO A 287 6.88 -20.87 -33.31
N GLU A 288 6.71 -22.14 -32.94
CA GLU A 288 5.64 -23.00 -33.48
C GLU A 288 4.26 -22.48 -33.08
N LYS A 289 4.17 -21.94 -31.85
CA LYS A 289 2.98 -21.33 -31.29
C LYS A 289 3.14 -19.82 -31.20
N ARG A 290 2.03 -19.12 -31.31
CA ARG A 290 2.01 -17.66 -31.13
C ARG A 290 2.01 -17.27 -29.64
N ALA A 291 1.31 -18.05 -28.82
CA ALA A 291 1.21 -17.82 -27.38
C ALA A 291 2.49 -18.30 -26.68
N PHE A 292 2.97 -17.50 -25.73
CA PHE A 292 4.10 -17.88 -24.89
C PHE A 292 3.69 -19.02 -23.95
N GLU A 293 4.42 -20.13 -24.00
CA GLU A 293 4.26 -21.25 -23.07
C GLU A 293 5.56 -21.48 -22.31
N TRP A 294 5.51 -21.43 -20.98
CA TRP A 294 6.66 -21.72 -20.13
C TRP A 294 7.27 -23.10 -20.38
N ALA A 295 6.45 -24.06 -20.82
CA ALA A 295 6.86 -25.43 -21.14
C ALA A 295 7.74 -25.55 -22.39
N ASP A 296 7.90 -24.49 -23.17
CA ASP A 296 8.80 -24.46 -24.33
C ASP A 296 10.28 -24.36 -23.92
N PHE A 297 10.54 -23.87 -22.71
CA PHE A 297 11.88 -23.61 -22.17
C PHE A 297 12.20 -24.50 -20.98
N LEU A 298 13.48 -24.56 -20.62
CA LEU A 298 13.89 -25.14 -19.34
C LEU A 298 13.47 -24.20 -18.21
N SER A 299 12.90 -24.76 -17.15
CA SER A 299 12.60 -24.01 -15.93
C SER A 299 13.91 -23.70 -15.18
N PRO A 300 14.23 -22.43 -14.90
CA PRO A 300 15.39 -22.07 -14.11
C PRO A 300 15.22 -22.47 -12.65
N SER A 301 16.35 -22.73 -12.01
CA SER A 301 16.49 -22.81 -10.57
C SER A 301 17.22 -21.57 -10.08
N SER A 302 16.46 -20.60 -9.58
CA SER A 302 17.00 -19.27 -9.24
C SER A 302 17.63 -19.26 -7.84
N LEU A 303 18.94 -19.02 -7.79
CA LEU A 303 19.70 -18.75 -6.57
C LEU A 303 19.67 -17.25 -6.30
N ASN A 304 18.96 -16.81 -5.26
CA ASN A 304 18.86 -15.40 -4.90
C ASN A 304 20.00 -14.99 -3.95
N TYR A 305 20.89 -14.10 -4.38
CA TYR A 305 22.01 -13.58 -3.59
C TYR A 305 21.70 -12.23 -2.97
N SER A 306 20.88 -11.41 -3.63
CA SER A 306 20.25 -10.28 -2.98
C SER A 306 19.15 -10.80 -2.05
N GLY A 307 19.19 -10.40 -0.78
CA GLY A 307 18.15 -10.75 0.19
C GLY A 307 16.74 -10.56 -0.37
N ASN A 308 15.87 -11.55 -0.15
CA ASN A 308 14.52 -11.54 -0.72
C ASN A 308 13.66 -10.47 -0.02
N SER A 309 13.70 -9.23 -0.53
CA SER A 309 12.94 -8.09 0.02
C SER A 309 11.43 -8.30 -0.01
N PHE A 310 10.94 -9.18 -0.89
CA PHE A 310 9.54 -9.62 -0.96
C PHE A 310 9.02 -10.23 0.36
N MET A 311 9.91 -10.64 1.26
CA MET A 311 9.54 -11.29 2.51
C MET A 311 9.19 -10.30 3.64
N ARG A 312 9.37 -8.98 3.45
CA ARG A 312 9.00 -7.97 4.45
C ARG A 312 7.53 -7.55 4.42
N ASP A 313 6.68 -8.34 3.77
CA ASP A 313 5.24 -8.10 3.79
C ASP A 313 4.65 -8.39 5.19
N PHE A 314 4.43 -7.33 5.97
CA PHE A 314 3.83 -7.46 7.30
C PHE A 314 2.36 -7.92 7.27
N ARG A 315 1.73 -7.94 6.09
CA ARG A 315 0.40 -8.49 5.87
C ARG A 315 0.44 -9.99 5.57
N SER A 316 1.62 -10.54 5.31
CA SER A 316 1.82 -11.97 5.07
C SER A 316 2.28 -12.70 6.33
N PRO A 317 1.70 -13.88 6.64
CA PRO A 317 2.20 -14.71 7.72
C PRO A 317 3.59 -15.26 7.42
N ARG A 318 4.00 -15.31 6.14
CA ARG A 318 5.31 -15.82 5.69
C ARG A 318 6.50 -15.09 6.31
N LEU A 319 6.30 -13.85 6.77
CA LEU A 319 7.31 -13.11 7.53
C LEU A 319 7.62 -13.78 8.88
N TYR A 320 6.63 -14.43 9.50
CA TYR A 320 6.75 -15.04 10.83
C TYR A 320 6.86 -16.56 10.75
N PHE A 321 6.07 -17.17 9.87
CA PHE A 321 6.08 -18.59 9.61
C PHE A 321 5.53 -18.94 8.23
N ALA A 322 6.05 -20.03 7.65
CA ALA A 322 5.58 -20.56 6.38
C ALA A 322 4.92 -21.92 6.57
N LYS A 323 3.79 -22.13 5.89
CA LYS A 323 3.11 -23.42 5.86
C LYS A 323 3.72 -24.26 4.75
N GLU A 324 4.17 -25.46 5.08
CA GLU A 324 4.97 -26.27 4.16
C GLU A 324 4.25 -27.50 3.64
N SER A 325 3.49 -28.18 4.48
CA SER A 325 2.74 -29.36 4.06
C SER A 325 1.50 -29.54 4.90
N SER A 326 0.38 -29.74 4.22
CA SER A 326 -0.77 -30.48 4.70
C SER A 326 -0.76 -31.83 3.99
N ASN A 327 -0.48 -32.90 4.71
CA ASN A 327 -0.68 -34.21 4.12
C ASN A 327 -2.19 -34.46 4.07
N LYS A 328 -2.81 -34.54 2.88
CA LYS A 328 -4.25 -34.85 2.79
C LYS A 328 -4.62 -36.19 3.43
N SER A 329 -3.65 -37.10 3.56
CA SER A 329 -3.86 -38.43 4.16
C SER A 329 -3.62 -38.48 5.67
N ALA A 330 -2.99 -37.47 6.28
CA ALA A 330 -2.74 -37.43 7.72
C ALA A 330 -3.23 -36.10 8.32
N PRO A 331 -3.93 -36.10 9.47
CA PRO A 331 -4.46 -34.89 10.10
C PRO A 331 -3.36 -34.05 10.77
N LEU A 332 -2.36 -33.63 9.98
CA LEU A 332 -1.14 -32.98 10.42
C LEU A 332 -0.83 -31.76 9.54
N ALA A 333 -0.42 -30.68 10.18
CA ALA A 333 0.01 -29.45 9.51
C ALA A 333 1.41 -29.05 9.99
N TRP A 334 2.30 -28.78 9.03
CA TRP A 334 3.66 -28.35 9.30
C TRP A 334 3.87 -26.87 8.98
N TYR A 335 4.47 -26.16 9.93
CA TYR A 335 4.83 -24.76 9.80
C TYR A 335 6.29 -24.55 10.12
N TYR A 336 7.06 -23.95 9.23
CA TYR A 336 8.37 -23.42 9.56
C TYR A 336 8.23 -22.10 10.31
N ILE A 337 8.78 -21.99 11.52
CA ILE A 337 8.71 -20.77 12.35
C ILE A 337 10.04 -20.04 12.23
N ASN A 338 10.05 -18.89 11.55
CA ASN A 338 11.27 -18.18 11.15
C ASN A 338 12.14 -17.79 12.36
N ASP A 339 11.52 -17.22 13.39
CA ASP A 339 12.25 -16.75 14.59
C ASP A 339 12.83 -17.90 15.43
N LEU A 340 12.20 -19.07 15.39
CA LEU A 340 12.67 -20.26 16.12
C LEU A 340 13.63 -21.11 15.29
N GLY A 341 13.62 -20.96 13.97
CA GLY A 341 14.41 -21.78 13.06
C GLY A 341 14.06 -23.27 13.16
N VAL A 342 12.78 -23.63 13.24
CA VAL A 342 12.32 -25.04 13.32
C VAL A 342 11.02 -25.22 12.56
N PHE A 343 10.75 -26.44 12.09
CA PHE A 343 9.38 -26.80 11.73
C PHE A 343 8.62 -27.23 12.97
N ARG A 344 7.40 -26.72 13.15
CA ARG A 344 6.48 -27.15 14.20
C ARG A 344 5.32 -27.92 13.58
N LEU A 345 5.02 -29.07 14.18
CA LEU A 345 3.94 -29.96 13.81
C LEU A 345 2.71 -29.66 14.65
N TYR A 346 1.55 -29.52 14.01
CA TYR A 346 0.24 -29.39 14.64
C TYR A 346 -0.67 -30.53 14.20
N SER A 347 -1.52 -31.01 15.11
CA SER A 347 -2.67 -31.85 14.75
C SER A 347 -3.74 -30.95 14.13
N THR A 348 -4.33 -31.34 12.99
CA THR A 348 -5.48 -30.61 12.42
C THR A 348 -6.79 -30.92 13.15
N GLU A 349 -6.87 -32.06 13.84
CA GLU A 349 -8.03 -32.47 14.64
C GLU A 349 -8.07 -31.75 16.00
N THR A 350 -7.01 -31.89 16.80
CA THR A 350 -6.97 -31.27 18.13
C THR A 350 -6.47 -29.84 18.10
N LYS A 351 -5.87 -29.41 16.98
CA LYS A 351 -5.27 -28.08 16.79
C LYS A 351 -4.12 -27.79 17.77
N MET A 352 -3.63 -28.82 18.47
CA MET A 352 -2.54 -28.71 19.43
C MET A 352 -1.19 -28.95 18.74
N PRO A 353 -0.12 -28.29 19.20
CA PRO A 353 1.24 -28.59 18.75
C PRO A 353 1.66 -29.99 19.25
N LEU A 354 2.19 -30.81 18.35
CA LEU A 354 2.61 -32.18 18.64
C LEU A 354 4.13 -32.31 18.82
N GLY A 355 4.92 -31.50 18.13
CA GLY A 355 6.37 -31.55 18.22
C GLY A 355 7.07 -30.58 17.28
N VAL A 356 8.40 -30.64 17.25
CA VAL A 356 9.25 -29.80 16.41
C VAL A 356 10.28 -30.66 15.67
N LEU A 357 10.64 -30.24 14.46
CA LEU A 357 11.69 -30.83 13.63
C LEU A 357 12.76 -29.76 13.38
N GLY A 358 13.97 -30.07 13.81
CA GLY A 358 15.16 -29.23 13.67
C GLY A 358 16.30 -30.02 13.05
N PRO A 359 17.53 -29.47 12.97
CA PRO A 359 18.67 -30.13 12.34
C PRO A 359 19.07 -31.46 13.01
N ASN A 360 18.73 -31.66 14.28
CA ASN A 360 19.02 -32.90 15.02
C ASN A 360 17.91 -33.95 14.92
N GLY A 361 16.87 -33.70 14.11
CA GLY A 361 15.70 -34.57 13.99
C GLY A 361 14.47 -34.06 14.74
N TYR A 362 13.50 -34.96 14.89
CA TYR A 362 12.21 -34.64 15.52
C TYR A 362 12.29 -34.77 17.04
N ALA A 363 11.69 -33.82 17.74
CA ALA A 363 11.52 -33.84 19.18
C ALA A 363 10.06 -33.57 19.57
N SER A 364 9.63 -34.18 20.69
CA SER A 364 8.35 -33.89 21.32
C SER A 364 8.25 -32.41 21.72
N ILE A 365 7.04 -31.87 21.76
CA ILE A 365 6.79 -30.49 22.18
C ILE A 365 7.20 -30.21 23.63
N GLU A 366 7.33 -31.26 24.45
CA GLU A 366 7.80 -31.18 25.84
C GLU A 366 9.31 -30.90 25.95
N ASN A 367 10.09 -31.30 24.92
CA ASN A 367 11.54 -31.08 24.89
C ASN A 367 12.00 -30.58 23.51
N PRO A 368 11.56 -29.38 23.10
CA PRO A 368 11.82 -28.87 21.76
C PRO A 368 13.30 -28.54 21.52
N ALA A 369 14.09 -28.35 22.59
CA ALA A 369 15.52 -28.06 22.50
C ALA A 369 16.32 -29.22 21.87
N MET A 370 15.86 -30.47 22.02
CA MET A 370 16.53 -31.63 21.43
C MET A 370 16.60 -31.59 19.91
N ALA A 371 15.61 -30.99 19.25
CA ALA A 371 15.59 -30.85 17.80
C ALA A 371 16.69 -29.91 17.27
N GLY A 372 17.23 -29.03 18.13
CA GLY A 372 18.11 -27.95 17.69
C GLY A 372 17.35 -26.87 16.90
N ARG A 373 18.10 -25.93 16.31
CA ARG A 373 17.54 -24.86 15.46
C ARG A 373 18.35 -24.69 14.20
N PHE A 374 17.68 -24.47 13.08
CA PHE A 374 18.31 -24.05 11.84
C PHE A 374 18.77 -22.61 11.97
N HIS A 375 20.05 -22.40 11.68
CA HIS A 375 20.59 -21.07 11.51
C HIS A 375 20.57 -20.75 10.03
N LEU A 376 19.47 -20.18 9.51
CA LEU A 376 19.32 -19.95 8.08
C LEU A 376 20.50 -19.17 7.47
N ALA A 377 20.90 -19.60 6.28
CA ALA A 377 21.89 -18.93 5.46
C ALA A 377 21.29 -17.64 4.87
N SER A 378 21.48 -16.49 5.52
CA SER A 378 20.89 -15.21 5.09
C SER A 378 19.35 -15.25 4.94
N ASP A 379 18.76 -14.43 4.07
CA ASP A 379 17.32 -14.42 3.75
C ASP A 379 16.86 -15.68 2.99
N ALA A 380 17.57 -16.81 3.11
CA ALA A 380 17.18 -18.08 2.54
C ALA A 380 15.82 -18.48 3.10
N TYR A 381 14.88 -18.66 2.18
CA TYR A 381 13.55 -19.14 2.51
C TYR A 381 13.63 -20.64 2.81
N ALA A 382 13.06 -21.06 3.95
CA ALA A 382 12.77 -22.47 4.15
C ALA A 382 11.65 -22.84 3.19
N HIS A 383 11.93 -23.78 2.27
CA HIS A 383 10.91 -24.39 1.45
C HIS A 383 10.57 -25.76 2.03
N ALA A 384 9.35 -26.23 1.79
CA ALA A 384 8.88 -27.55 2.20
C ALA A 384 9.79 -28.69 1.77
N TRP A 385 10.58 -28.47 0.71
CA TRP A 385 11.43 -29.47 0.10
C TRP A 385 12.89 -29.39 0.53
N PHE A 386 13.35 -28.27 1.10
CA PHE A 386 14.71 -28.11 1.61
C PHE A 386 14.88 -26.87 2.49
N ILE A 387 15.85 -26.93 3.40
CA ILE A 387 16.34 -25.79 4.17
C ILE A 387 17.80 -25.55 3.85
N VAL A 388 18.15 -24.28 3.66
CA VAL A 388 19.52 -23.82 3.55
C VAL A 388 19.92 -23.12 4.85
N ALA A 389 20.72 -23.81 5.66
CA ALA A 389 21.26 -23.27 6.90
C ALA A 389 22.76 -22.96 6.73
N LYS A 390 23.33 -22.20 7.67
CA LYS A 390 24.75 -21.83 7.68
C LYS A 390 25.66 -23.05 7.72
N ASP A 391 25.23 -24.11 8.38
CA ASP A 391 26.00 -25.34 8.58
C ASP A 391 25.76 -26.40 7.51
N GLY A 392 24.77 -26.21 6.63
CA GLY A 392 24.51 -27.15 5.54
C GLY A 392 23.13 -27.02 4.90
N MET A 393 22.85 -27.94 3.98
CA MET A 393 21.55 -28.09 3.34
C MET A 393 20.85 -29.33 3.85
N PHE A 394 19.58 -29.18 4.17
CA PHE A 394 18.76 -30.22 4.77
C PHE A 394 17.50 -30.47 3.94
N ILE A 395 17.04 -31.72 3.88
CA ILE A 395 15.77 -32.11 3.26
C ILE A 395 14.86 -32.65 4.35
N PRO A 396 13.74 -31.95 4.65
CA PRO A 396 12.78 -32.43 5.62
C PRO A 396 11.84 -33.46 5.01
N PHE A 397 11.80 -34.65 5.59
CA PHE A 397 10.79 -35.67 5.30
C PHE A 397 9.67 -35.54 6.33
N LEU A 398 8.83 -34.51 6.15
CA LEU A 398 7.83 -34.08 7.12
C LEU A 398 6.84 -35.20 7.53
N ASP A 399 6.45 -36.07 6.60
CA ASP A 399 5.58 -37.22 6.89
C ASP A 399 6.28 -38.26 7.77
N GLY A 400 7.57 -38.50 7.52
CA GLY A 400 8.41 -39.40 8.31
C GLY A 400 8.94 -38.79 9.60
N ARG A 401 8.64 -37.50 9.87
CA ARG A 401 9.20 -36.72 11.00
C ARG A 401 10.73 -36.84 11.07
N SER A 402 11.38 -36.88 9.92
CA SER A 402 12.83 -37.00 9.83
C SER A 402 13.40 -35.89 8.98
N ILE A 403 14.70 -35.68 9.10
CA ILE A 403 15.44 -34.74 8.28
C ILE A 403 16.75 -35.38 7.88
N GLU A 404 17.18 -35.10 6.66
CA GLU A 404 18.45 -35.57 6.14
C GLU A 404 19.34 -34.39 5.78
N LYS A 405 20.57 -34.39 6.27
CA LYS A 405 21.59 -33.41 5.89
C LYS A 405 22.31 -33.91 4.65
N ILE A 406 22.00 -33.32 3.49
CA ILE A 406 22.60 -33.71 2.21
C ILE A 406 23.89 -32.96 1.87
N TYR A 407 24.16 -31.86 2.56
CA TYR A 407 25.37 -31.06 2.37
C TYR A 407 25.84 -30.47 3.68
N SER A 408 27.15 -30.47 3.92
CA SER A 408 27.79 -29.75 5.02
C SER A 408 28.65 -28.62 4.48
N THR A 409 28.47 -27.42 5.02
CA THR A 409 29.25 -26.25 4.59
C THR A 409 30.74 -26.46 4.89
N PRO A 410 31.64 -26.23 3.92
CA PRO A 410 33.07 -26.18 4.17
C PRO A 410 33.42 -25.12 5.23
N PRO A 411 34.40 -25.34 6.12
CA PRO A 411 34.75 -24.39 7.18
C PRO A 411 35.18 -23.00 6.68
N ASP A 412 35.65 -22.90 5.45
CA ASP A 412 36.20 -21.71 4.80
C ASP A 412 35.21 -20.99 3.88
N GLU A 413 33.96 -21.45 3.83
CA GLU A 413 32.91 -20.85 3.00
C GLU A 413 31.61 -20.65 3.75
N LYS A 414 30.78 -19.76 3.22
CA LYS A 414 29.44 -19.48 3.72
C LYS A 414 28.42 -19.83 2.65
N ILE A 415 27.40 -20.59 3.03
CA ILE A 415 26.21 -20.75 2.18
C ILE A 415 25.44 -19.44 2.19
N ILE A 416 25.02 -19.00 1.01
CA ILE A 416 24.18 -17.81 0.81
C ILE A 416 22.76 -18.23 0.51
N THR A 417 22.56 -19.18 -0.42
CA THR A 417 21.23 -19.51 -0.95
C THR A 417 21.19 -20.93 -1.52
N GLY A 418 20.02 -21.40 -1.92
CA GLY A 418 19.86 -22.72 -2.55
C GLY A 418 18.55 -22.83 -3.31
N ALA A 419 18.54 -23.68 -4.34
CA ALA A 419 17.40 -23.90 -5.21
C ALA A 419 17.32 -25.36 -5.67
N PRO A 420 16.10 -25.91 -5.88
CA PRO A 420 15.94 -27.24 -6.44
C PRO A 420 16.26 -27.21 -7.94
N LEU A 421 17.06 -28.16 -8.43
CA LEU A 421 17.50 -28.21 -9.83
C LEU A 421 16.67 -29.20 -10.67
N GLY A 422 16.00 -28.68 -11.70
CA GLY A 422 15.18 -29.45 -12.65
C GLY A 422 13.69 -29.46 -12.33
N GLU A 423 12.89 -30.07 -13.21
CA GLU A 423 11.44 -30.17 -13.01
C GLU A 423 11.12 -31.10 -11.83
N LEU A 424 10.24 -30.61 -10.95
CA LEU A 424 9.58 -31.46 -9.96
C LEU A 424 8.79 -32.54 -10.72
N ARG A 425 9.24 -33.79 -10.63
CA ARG A 425 8.48 -34.91 -11.18
C ARG A 425 7.12 -34.93 -10.49
N LYS A 426 6.03 -34.92 -11.27
CA LYS A 426 4.65 -34.90 -10.74
C LYS A 426 4.35 -35.95 -9.66
N ASN A 427 5.11 -37.05 -9.63
CA ASN A 427 4.95 -38.14 -8.67
C ASN A 427 6.04 -38.19 -7.59
N ASP A 428 7.24 -37.64 -7.83
CA ASP A 428 8.31 -37.54 -6.82
C ASP A 428 8.36 -36.11 -6.30
N LYS A 429 7.76 -35.88 -5.13
CA LYS A 429 7.67 -34.55 -4.50
C LYS A 429 9.03 -33.92 -4.18
N THR A 430 10.12 -34.66 -4.29
CA THR A 430 11.49 -34.21 -3.98
C THR A 430 12.37 -34.23 -5.24
N PRO A 431 12.99 -33.10 -5.63
CA PRO A 431 13.94 -33.06 -6.72
C PRO A 431 15.18 -33.89 -6.37
N ALA A 432 15.74 -34.58 -7.37
CA ALA A 432 16.92 -35.43 -7.17
C ALA A 432 18.22 -34.63 -7.06
N THR A 433 18.20 -33.34 -7.40
CA THR A 433 19.38 -32.48 -7.47
C THR A 433 19.03 -31.07 -7.03
N TYR A 434 19.99 -30.40 -6.39
CA TYR A 434 19.89 -29.07 -5.86
C TYR A 434 21.13 -28.27 -6.25
N ALA A 435 20.97 -26.96 -6.40
CA ALA A 435 22.07 -26.02 -6.52
C ALA A 435 22.19 -25.24 -5.20
N ILE A 436 23.40 -25.15 -4.67
CA ILE A 436 23.71 -24.40 -3.45
C ILE A 436 24.64 -23.25 -3.85
N GLY A 437 24.19 -22.02 -3.59
CA GLY A 437 25.00 -20.83 -3.78
C GLY A 437 25.87 -20.57 -2.56
N LEU A 438 27.19 -20.68 -2.73
CA LEU A 438 28.21 -20.35 -1.73
C LEU A 438 28.75 -18.95 -2.02
N GLU A 439 29.53 -18.39 -1.11
CA GLU A 439 30.14 -17.04 -1.30
C GLU A 439 31.00 -16.94 -2.56
N LYS A 440 31.72 -18.02 -2.92
CA LYS A 440 32.69 -18.03 -4.02
C LYS A 440 32.36 -19.02 -5.14
N SER A 441 31.41 -19.92 -4.92
CA SER A 441 31.13 -21.01 -5.86
C SER A 441 29.69 -21.48 -5.78
N ILE A 442 29.27 -22.27 -6.76
CA ILE A 442 27.97 -22.93 -6.80
C ILE A 442 28.23 -24.43 -6.72
N GLN A 443 27.68 -25.07 -5.70
CA GLN A 443 27.81 -26.51 -5.49
C GLN A 443 26.52 -27.21 -5.92
N ILE A 444 26.64 -28.19 -6.82
CA ILE A 444 25.52 -29.06 -7.17
C ILE A 444 25.53 -30.25 -6.23
N VAL A 445 24.37 -30.57 -5.64
CA VAL A 445 24.23 -31.67 -4.67
C VAL A 445 23.07 -32.57 -5.08
N SER A 446 23.23 -33.87 -4.89
CA SER A 446 22.19 -34.87 -5.12
C SER A 446 21.99 -35.71 -3.87
N MET A 447 20.87 -36.45 -3.79
CA MET A 447 20.66 -37.44 -2.72
C MET A 447 21.75 -38.53 -2.70
N SER A 448 22.36 -38.84 -3.85
CA SER A 448 23.45 -39.80 -3.97
C SER A 448 24.82 -39.27 -3.53
N GLY A 449 24.93 -37.97 -3.23
CA GLY A 449 26.18 -37.34 -2.79
C GLY A 449 26.49 -36.02 -3.50
N LEU A 450 27.73 -35.56 -3.28
CA LEU A 450 28.25 -34.32 -3.83
C LEU A 450 28.40 -34.41 -5.35
N GLY A 451 27.79 -33.46 -6.04
CA GLY A 451 27.99 -33.25 -7.47
C GLY A 451 29.16 -32.29 -7.76
N PRO A 452 29.21 -31.74 -8.98
CA PRO A 452 30.26 -30.81 -9.37
C PRO A 452 30.18 -29.48 -8.60
N ARG A 453 31.34 -28.85 -8.45
CA ARG A 453 31.50 -27.50 -7.91
C ARG A 453 31.92 -26.56 -9.03
N ILE A 454 31.18 -25.47 -9.19
CA ILE A 454 31.41 -24.47 -10.25
C ILE A 454 31.87 -23.17 -9.58
N THR A 455 33.11 -22.76 -9.84
CA THR A 455 33.69 -21.53 -9.29
C THR A 455 33.74 -20.47 -10.39
N PRO A 456 32.79 -19.52 -10.44
CA PRO A 456 32.82 -18.44 -11.42
C PRO A 456 34.02 -17.51 -11.18
N PRO A 457 34.50 -16.80 -12.21
CA PRO A 457 35.69 -15.96 -12.13
C PRO A 457 35.42 -14.57 -11.50
N PHE A 458 34.26 -14.37 -10.89
CA PHE A 458 33.82 -13.09 -10.30
C PHE A 458 33.14 -13.34 -8.95
N ALA A 459 33.03 -12.29 -8.15
CA ALA A 459 32.36 -12.35 -6.85
C ALA A 459 30.84 -12.48 -7.03
N LEU A 460 30.23 -13.41 -6.29
CA LEU A 460 28.82 -13.76 -6.48
C LEU A 460 27.86 -12.75 -5.85
N ASP A 461 28.34 -11.94 -4.92
CA ASP A 461 27.61 -10.86 -4.27
C ASP A 461 27.34 -9.65 -5.17
N GLU A 462 28.04 -9.53 -6.32
CA GLU A 462 27.74 -8.54 -7.35
C GLU A 462 26.42 -8.80 -8.09
N PHE A 463 25.86 -10.00 -7.95
CA PHE A 463 24.68 -10.46 -8.70
C PHE A 463 23.46 -10.52 -7.81
N LYS A 464 22.30 -10.20 -8.40
CA LYS A 464 21.03 -10.23 -7.69
C LYS A 464 20.54 -11.67 -7.54
N ASP A 465 20.55 -12.38 -8.65
CA ASP A 465 20.09 -13.74 -8.79
C ASP A 465 20.89 -14.49 -9.87
N ILE A 466 20.97 -15.81 -9.73
CA ILE A 466 21.63 -16.69 -10.69
C ILE A 466 20.64 -17.78 -11.06
N ASP A 467 20.23 -17.81 -12.32
CA ASP A 467 19.40 -18.87 -12.85
C ASP A 467 20.27 -20.05 -13.26
N VAL A 468 20.07 -21.20 -12.60
CA VAL A 468 20.76 -22.45 -12.90
C VAL A 468 19.85 -23.33 -13.75
N TYR A 469 20.36 -23.77 -14.90
CA TYR A 469 19.67 -24.69 -15.80
C TYR A 469 20.48 -25.98 -15.97
N ARG A 470 19.79 -27.09 -16.19
CA ARG A 470 20.38 -28.40 -16.47
C ARG A 470 19.86 -28.92 -17.82
N PRO A 471 20.57 -28.68 -18.93
CA PRO A 471 20.18 -29.20 -20.24
C PRO A 471 20.30 -30.72 -20.33
N GLN A 472 19.68 -31.33 -21.35
CA GLN A 472 19.66 -32.79 -21.54
C GLN A 472 21.04 -33.40 -21.80
N ASN A 473 22.01 -32.59 -22.25
CA ASN A 473 23.39 -33.01 -22.46
C ASN A 473 24.18 -33.27 -21.15
N GLY A 474 23.57 -33.01 -19.98
CA GLY A 474 24.15 -33.30 -18.67
C GLY A 474 25.04 -32.20 -18.10
N GLY A 475 25.31 -31.12 -18.85
CA GLY A 475 26.06 -29.96 -18.35
C GLY A 475 25.20 -29.01 -17.51
N TYR A 476 25.77 -27.84 -17.20
CA TYR A 476 25.08 -26.78 -16.46
C TYR A 476 25.20 -25.46 -17.21
N LEU A 477 24.13 -24.69 -17.17
CA LEU A 477 24.10 -23.34 -17.71
C LEU A 477 23.68 -22.38 -16.60
N LEU A 478 24.51 -21.38 -16.36
CA LEU A 478 24.36 -20.39 -15.31
C LEU A 478 24.17 -19.03 -15.97
N LEU A 479 23.01 -18.43 -15.74
CA LEU A 479 22.71 -17.07 -16.18
C LEU A 479 22.74 -16.16 -14.96
N PHE A 480 23.74 -15.29 -14.91
CA PHE A 480 23.96 -14.37 -13.80
C PHE A 480 23.26 -13.05 -14.11
N ASN A 481 22.23 -12.75 -13.34
CA ASN A 481 21.41 -11.57 -13.52
C ASN A 481 21.93 -10.44 -12.62
N ARG A 482 22.43 -9.38 -13.24
CA ARG A 482 22.72 -8.12 -12.56
C ARG A 482 21.45 -7.28 -12.45
N SER A 483 21.47 -6.25 -11.61
CA SER A 483 20.33 -5.34 -11.49
C SER A 483 19.92 -4.74 -12.84
N PHE A 484 18.63 -4.41 -13.00
CA PHE A 484 18.05 -3.90 -14.23
C PHE A 484 18.93 -2.80 -14.83
N SER A 485 19.36 -2.96 -16.09
CA SER A 485 20.27 -2.11 -16.91
C SER A 485 21.70 -2.61 -17.13
N GLN A 486 22.18 -3.58 -16.35
CA GLN A 486 23.53 -4.14 -16.55
C GLN A 486 23.51 -5.39 -17.43
N SER A 487 24.63 -5.71 -18.07
CA SER A 487 24.80 -6.95 -18.85
C SER A 487 24.73 -8.17 -17.94
N SER A 488 23.99 -9.19 -18.36
CA SER A 488 24.03 -10.51 -17.71
C SER A 488 25.27 -11.28 -18.17
N GLU A 489 25.77 -12.19 -17.33
CA GLU A 489 26.86 -13.10 -17.70
C GLU A 489 26.31 -14.51 -17.92
N LEU A 490 26.77 -15.19 -18.98
CA LEU A 490 26.45 -16.57 -19.28
C LEU A 490 27.67 -17.45 -19.04
N ILE A 491 27.54 -18.47 -18.19
CA ILE A 491 28.55 -19.51 -18.00
C ILE A 491 27.96 -20.87 -18.36
N VAL A 492 28.68 -21.61 -19.20
CA VAL A 492 28.39 -23.01 -19.50
C VAL A 492 29.47 -23.87 -18.85
N ALA A 493 29.06 -24.78 -17.98
CA ALA A 493 29.94 -25.70 -17.28
C ALA A 493 29.70 -27.16 -17.71
N SER A 494 30.77 -27.95 -17.71
CA SER A 494 30.74 -29.39 -17.96
C SER A 494 29.99 -30.13 -16.85
N PRO A 495 29.62 -31.41 -17.05
CA PRO A 495 29.07 -32.26 -15.97
C PRO A 495 29.97 -32.35 -14.73
N GLU A 496 31.28 -32.13 -14.90
CA GLU A 496 32.28 -32.10 -13.81
C GLU A 496 32.44 -30.71 -13.19
N GLY A 497 31.71 -29.71 -13.66
CA GLY A 497 31.72 -28.33 -13.15
C GLY A 497 32.81 -27.44 -13.74
N LYS A 498 33.57 -27.93 -14.72
CA LYS A 498 34.60 -27.12 -15.40
C LYS A 498 33.92 -26.10 -16.33
N ILE A 499 34.28 -24.84 -16.22
CA ILE A 499 33.79 -23.80 -17.12
C ILE A 499 34.32 -24.08 -18.54
N ILE A 500 33.39 -24.32 -19.47
CA ILE A 500 33.69 -24.57 -20.89
C ILE A 500 33.62 -23.26 -21.68
N ARG A 501 32.60 -22.44 -21.40
CA ARG A 501 32.33 -21.19 -22.11
C ARG A 501 31.85 -20.14 -21.13
N GLN A 502 32.33 -18.92 -21.33
CA GLN A 502 31.86 -17.72 -20.66
C GLN A 502 31.56 -16.65 -21.71
N GLN A 503 30.44 -15.95 -21.58
CA GLN A 503 30.05 -14.89 -22.51
C GLN A 503 29.24 -13.81 -21.78
N THR A 504 29.67 -12.56 -21.90
CA THR A 504 28.85 -11.41 -21.53
C THR A 504 27.69 -11.26 -22.51
N LEU A 505 26.47 -11.26 -21.99
CA LEU A 505 25.27 -11.08 -22.78
C LEU A 505 24.95 -9.58 -22.94
N PRO A 506 24.44 -9.14 -24.10
CA PRO A 506 23.96 -7.78 -24.28
C PRO A 506 22.93 -7.41 -23.20
N SER A 507 22.91 -6.15 -22.77
CA SER A 507 21.84 -5.68 -21.90
C SER A 507 20.49 -5.80 -22.61
N LEU A 508 19.50 -6.35 -21.90
CA LEU A 508 18.14 -6.39 -22.40
C LEU A 508 17.50 -5.03 -22.17
N TYR A 509 16.97 -4.44 -23.24
CA TYR A 509 16.26 -3.17 -23.14
C TYR A 509 14.80 -3.45 -22.82
N HIS A 510 14.38 -3.13 -21.59
CA HIS A 510 12.97 -2.96 -21.29
C HIS A 510 12.53 -1.59 -21.81
N TYR A 511 12.22 -1.52 -23.10
CA TYR A 511 11.63 -0.33 -23.69
C TYR A 511 10.11 -0.46 -23.67
N THR A 512 9.46 0.29 -22.79
CA THR A 512 8.05 0.61 -22.97
C THR A 512 8.02 1.87 -23.84
N PRO A 513 7.58 1.78 -25.12
CA PRO A 513 7.40 2.99 -25.91
C PRO A 513 6.47 3.92 -25.14
N GLN A 514 6.97 5.12 -24.81
CA GLN A 514 6.14 6.12 -24.15
C GLN A 514 5.00 6.46 -25.10
N SER A 515 3.80 6.02 -24.74
CA SER A 515 2.61 6.47 -25.44
C SER A 515 2.40 7.95 -25.14
N LEU A 516 1.76 8.68 -26.06
CA LEU A 516 1.33 10.06 -25.80
C LEU A 516 0.54 10.17 -24.47
N SER A 517 -0.23 9.13 -24.13
CA SER A 517 -0.99 9.10 -22.88
C SER A 517 -0.10 9.00 -21.63
N THR A 518 1.00 8.23 -21.68
CA THR A 518 1.99 8.13 -20.60
C THR A 518 2.67 9.48 -20.41
N TRP A 519 3.11 10.09 -21.51
CA TRP A 519 3.76 11.40 -21.49
C TRP A 519 2.84 12.49 -20.94
N LEU A 520 1.57 12.52 -21.36
CA LEU A 520 0.58 13.45 -20.82
C LEU A 520 0.30 13.21 -19.34
N GLY A 521 0.16 11.95 -18.90
CA GLY A 521 -0.02 11.60 -17.49
C GLY A 521 1.14 12.08 -16.62
N GLU A 522 2.37 11.89 -17.11
CA GLU A 522 3.59 12.33 -16.44
C GLU A 522 3.77 13.84 -16.45
N ALA A 523 3.38 14.53 -17.52
CA ALA A 523 3.41 16.00 -17.61
C ALA A 523 2.37 16.68 -16.69
N ILE A 524 1.23 16.02 -16.43
CA ILE A 524 0.21 16.52 -15.50
C ILE A 524 0.63 16.31 -14.04
N ALA A 525 1.56 15.38 -13.77
CA ALA A 525 2.09 15.16 -12.43
C ALA A 525 2.80 16.42 -11.93
N PRO A 526 2.32 17.04 -10.84
CA PRO A 526 2.81 18.35 -10.45
C PRO A 526 4.23 18.30 -9.92
N VAL A 527 5.00 19.36 -10.17
CA VAL A 527 6.43 19.49 -9.77
C VAL A 527 6.62 19.16 -8.29
N GLY A 528 5.75 19.66 -7.42
CA GLY A 528 5.78 19.40 -5.99
C GLY A 528 5.55 17.93 -5.63
N ALA A 529 4.66 17.23 -6.35
CA ALA A 529 4.47 15.80 -6.13
C ALA A 529 5.66 14.97 -6.62
N ARG A 530 6.32 15.36 -7.72
CA ARG A 530 7.56 14.73 -8.17
C ARG A 530 8.69 14.93 -7.16
N LEU A 531 8.87 16.14 -6.64
CA LEU A 531 9.86 16.43 -5.59
C LEU A 531 9.59 15.62 -4.33
N LEU A 532 8.33 15.58 -3.89
CA LEU A 532 7.92 14.77 -2.75
C LEU A 532 8.15 13.28 -3.01
N GLY A 533 7.80 12.77 -4.20
CA GLY A 533 8.00 11.38 -4.59
C GLY A 533 9.48 10.98 -4.57
N HIS A 534 10.36 11.79 -5.15
CA HIS A 534 11.81 11.58 -5.07
C HIS A 534 12.33 11.65 -3.64
N GLY A 535 11.84 12.59 -2.83
CA GLY A 535 12.18 12.70 -1.41
C GLY A 535 11.73 11.47 -0.62
N ILE A 536 10.52 10.96 -0.86
CA ILE A 536 10.00 9.73 -0.25
C ILE A 536 10.83 8.54 -0.68
N ILE A 537 11.16 8.39 -1.98
CA ILE A 537 12.01 7.30 -2.46
C ILE A 537 13.38 7.34 -1.78
N LYS A 538 14.00 8.52 -1.68
CA LYS A 538 15.30 8.69 -1.00
C LYS A 538 15.21 8.42 0.50
N PHE A 539 14.12 8.83 1.13
CA PHE A 539 13.85 8.55 2.54
C PHE A 539 13.65 7.05 2.77
N LEU A 540 12.82 6.38 1.96
CA LEU A 540 12.64 4.93 2.02
C LEU A 540 13.95 4.19 1.77
N GLN A 541 14.76 4.63 0.80
CA GLN A 541 16.12 4.11 0.56
C GLN A 541 17.03 4.26 1.79
N PHE A 542 16.87 5.33 2.58
CA PHE A 542 17.66 5.56 3.79
C PHE A 542 17.23 4.65 4.96
N PHE A 543 15.92 4.40 5.12
CA PHE A 543 15.40 3.57 6.21
C PHE A 543 15.40 2.07 5.89
N GLU A 544 15.26 1.71 4.62
CA GLU A 544 15.19 0.33 4.16
C GLU A 544 16.49 0.01 3.41
N ASN A 545 17.48 -0.48 4.18
CA ASN A 545 18.78 -1.01 3.71
C ASN A 545 18.76 -1.48 2.25
N GLU A 546 19.72 -0.98 1.46
CA GLU A 546 20.14 -1.25 0.06
C GLU A 546 19.23 -1.97 -0.96
N SER A 547 18.31 -2.84 -0.60
CA SER A 547 17.46 -3.61 -1.51
C SER A 547 16.54 -2.75 -2.41
N TYR A 548 16.33 -1.48 -2.08
CA TYR A 548 15.62 -0.52 -2.94
C TYR A 548 16.52 0.20 -3.98
N PHE A 549 17.83 -0.06 -4.00
CA PHE A 549 18.77 0.59 -4.94
C PHE A 549 18.50 0.23 -6.41
N ALA A 550 17.92 -0.94 -6.69
CA ALA A 550 17.80 -1.45 -8.05
C ALA A 550 16.85 -0.64 -8.96
N VAL A 551 16.04 0.27 -8.42
CA VAL A 551 15.06 1.04 -9.21
C VAL A 551 15.63 2.35 -9.77
N THR A 552 16.80 2.83 -9.30
CA THR A 552 17.28 4.19 -9.66
C THR A 552 18.49 4.26 -10.58
N ALA A 553 19.01 3.14 -11.09
CA ALA A 553 20.04 3.15 -12.12
C ALA A 553 19.41 3.51 -13.49
N TYR A 554 19.09 4.78 -13.68
CA TYR A 554 18.60 5.27 -14.96
C TYR A 554 19.73 5.25 -16.00
N SER A 555 19.48 4.61 -17.14
CA SER A 555 20.29 4.80 -18.35
C SER A 555 20.30 6.28 -18.77
N GLU A 556 21.31 6.71 -19.52
CA GLU A 556 21.40 8.09 -20.02
C GLU A 556 20.15 8.50 -20.83
N ALA A 557 19.57 7.57 -21.60
CA ALA A 557 18.31 7.80 -22.30
C ALA A 557 17.15 8.08 -21.34
N GLN A 558 17.01 7.28 -20.28
CA GLN A 558 15.98 7.47 -19.26
C GLN A 558 16.18 8.77 -18.46
N LYS A 559 17.43 9.15 -18.16
CA LYS A 559 17.72 10.45 -17.53
C LYS A 559 17.23 11.61 -18.38
N ARG A 560 17.41 11.53 -19.70
CA ARG A 560 16.95 12.56 -20.64
C ARG A 560 15.41 12.60 -20.71
N GLU A 561 14.75 11.46 -20.78
CA GLU A 561 13.28 11.38 -20.74
C GLU A 561 12.73 11.97 -19.45
N GLU A 562 13.30 11.58 -18.30
CA GLU A 562 12.87 12.11 -17.01
C GLU A 562 13.09 13.62 -16.91
N MET A 563 14.21 14.14 -17.42
CA MET A 563 14.43 15.59 -17.52
C MET A 563 13.36 16.30 -18.37
N LEU A 564 12.97 15.73 -19.52
CA LEU A 564 11.90 16.28 -20.35
C LEU A 564 10.56 16.28 -19.60
N ASN A 565 10.29 15.23 -18.84
CA ASN A 565 9.10 15.14 -18.00
C ASN A 565 9.06 16.20 -16.90
N TRP A 566 10.20 16.48 -16.26
CA TRP A 566 10.33 17.58 -15.29
C TRP A 566 10.06 18.95 -15.93
N LEU A 567 10.59 19.19 -17.13
CA LEU A 567 10.36 20.43 -17.87
C LEU A 567 8.89 20.57 -18.28
N ALA A 568 8.25 19.49 -18.73
CA ALA A 568 6.84 19.47 -19.08
C ALA A 568 5.96 19.79 -17.86
N ALA A 569 6.22 19.14 -16.71
CA ALA A 569 5.52 19.41 -15.46
C ALA A 569 5.69 20.86 -14.98
N ALA A 570 6.90 21.42 -15.10
CA ALA A 570 7.16 22.83 -14.79
C ALA A 570 6.39 23.78 -15.73
N GLY A 571 6.33 23.46 -17.03
CA GLY A 571 5.54 24.19 -18.01
C GLY A 571 4.05 24.22 -17.68
N VAL A 572 3.47 23.06 -17.33
CA VAL A 572 2.07 22.95 -16.88
C VAL A 572 1.84 23.74 -15.58
N GLY A 573 2.78 23.69 -14.64
CA GLY A 573 2.77 24.48 -13.41
C GLY A 573 2.72 25.98 -13.68
N LEU A 574 3.56 26.49 -14.58
CA LEU A 574 3.58 27.90 -14.98
C LEU A 574 2.25 28.33 -15.62
N LEU A 575 1.69 27.51 -16.51
CA LEU A 575 0.38 27.77 -17.10
C LEU A 575 -0.71 27.86 -16.02
N CYS A 576 -0.75 26.93 -15.08
CA CYS A 576 -1.71 26.95 -13.98
C CYS A 576 -1.55 28.21 -13.10
N ALA A 577 -0.30 28.60 -12.81
CA ALA A 577 0.03 29.82 -12.07
C ALA A 577 -0.31 31.11 -12.84
N ALA A 578 -0.33 31.08 -14.18
CA ALA A 578 -0.83 32.18 -15.00
C ALA A 578 -2.37 32.23 -14.99
N PHE A 579 -3.04 31.08 -15.14
CA PHE A 579 -4.50 30.99 -15.14
C PHE A 579 -5.12 31.45 -13.82
N ILE A 580 -4.49 31.13 -12.68
CA ILE A 580 -4.99 31.56 -11.36
C ILE A 580 -4.90 33.09 -11.17
N GLN A 581 -4.08 33.81 -11.94
CA GLN A 581 -4.06 35.29 -11.87
C GLN A 581 -5.39 35.93 -12.25
N LEU A 582 -6.14 35.31 -13.18
CA LEU A 582 -7.42 35.83 -13.66
C LEU A 582 -8.43 36.06 -12.50
N PRO A 583 -8.72 35.05 -11.66
CA PRO A 583 -9.57 35.26 -10.48
C PRO A 583 -8.87 36.05 -9.36
N LEU A 584 -7.55 35.97 -9.22
CA LEU A 584 -6.80 36.66 -8.16
C LEU A 584 -6.77 38.19 -8.33
N LYS A 585 -7.04 38.72 -9.54
CA LYS A 585 -7.21 40.17 -9.77
C LYS A 585 -8.31 40.80 -8.92
N ARG A 586 -9.23 40.01 -8.35
CA ARG A 586 -10.27 40.51 -7.44
C ARG A 586 -9.66 41.00 -6.11
N ASP A 587 -10.13 42.12 -5.58
CA ASP A 587 -9.59 42.76 -4.36
C ASP A 587 -9.55 41.84 -3.14
N GLN A 588 -10.50 40.91 -3.05
CA GLN A 588 -10.60 39.93 -1.96
C GLN A 588 -9.38 39.01 -1.83
N PHE A 589 -8.49 38.96 -2.82
CA PHE A 589 -7.30 38.11 -2.82
C PHE A 589 -5.98 38.88 -2.71
N ALA A 590 -5.97 40.21 -2.55
CA ALA A 590 -4.75 41.03 -2.63
C ALA A 590 -3.60 40.49 -1.75
N GLY A 591 -3.88 40.07 -0.52
CA GLY A 591 -2.87 39.52 0.41
C GLY A 591 -2.53 38.03 0.22
N GLN A 592 -3.19 37.31 -0.69
CA GLN A 592 -2.99 35.87 -0.91
C GLN A 592 -2.51 35.54 -2.33
N ARG A 593 -2.32 36.54 -3.20
CA ARG A 593 -1.98 36.32 -4.62
C ARG A 593 -0.72 35.49 -4.78
N LEU A 594 0.38 35.89 -4.13
CA LEU A 594 1.65 35.19 -4.24
C LEU A 594 1.55 33.75 -3.75
N ALA A 595 0.94 33.53 -2.58
CA ALA A 595 0.77 32.20 -2.00
C ALA A 595 0.02 31.26 -2.94
N TRP A 596 -1.10 31.71 -3.53
CA TRP A 596 -1.86 30.90 -4.48
C TRP A 596 -1.15 30.67 -5.81
N THR A 597 -0.36 31.65 -6.26
CA THR A 597 0.44 31.52 -7.49
C THR A 597 1.52 30.45 -7.32
N VAL A 598 2.28 30.52 -6.23
CA VAL A 598 3.32 29.55 -5.89
C VAL A 598 2.70 28.17 -5.68
N PHE A 599 1.56 28.10 -4.98
CA PHE A 599 0.83 26.85 -4.77
C PHE A 599 0.37 26.22 -6.10
N ALA A 600 -0.23 26.99 -7.01
CA ALA A 600 -0.66 26.49 -8.32
C ALA A 600 0.53 26.08 -9.22
N PHE A 601 1.68 26.73 -9.08
CA PHE A 601 2.90 26.32 -9.77
C PHE A 601 3.38 24.94 -9.30
N PHE A 602 3.58 24.77 -7.97
CA PHE A 602 4.09 23.51 -7.42
C PHE A 602 3.09 22.36 -7.56
N PHE A 603 1.79 22.62 -7.46
CA PHE A 603 0.76 21.59 -7.52
C PHE A 603 0.04 21.51 -8.88
N GLY A 604 0.47 22.28 -9.89
CA GLY A 604 -0.08 22.25 -11.25
C GLY A 604 -1.61 22.33 -11.31
N VAL A 605 -2.22 21.43 -12.08
CA VAL A 605 -3.68 21.33 -12.23
C VAL A 605 -4.36 21.06 -10.88
N PHE A 606 -3.74 20.29 -9.99
CA PHE A 606 -4.27 20.02 -8.65
C PHE A 606 -4.32 21.28 -7.79
N GLY A 607 -3.27 22.10 -7.86
CA GLY A 607 -3.21 23.37 -7.15
C GLY A 607 -4.30 24.33 -7.63
N LEU A 608 -4.50 24.40 -8.94
CA LEU A 608 -5.58 25.18 -9.56
C LEU A 608 -6.95 24.69 -9.10
N LEU A 609 -7.24 23.39 -9.20
CA LEU A 609 -8.52 22.80 -8.77
C LEU A 609 -8.76 23.00 -7.27
N ALA A 610 -7.75 22.79 -6.43
CA ALA A 610 -7.84 23.02 -5.00
C ALA A 610 -8.13 24.50 -4.69
N PHE A 611 -7.54 25.46 -5.42
CA PHE A 611 -7.90 26.87 -5.31
C PHE A 611 -9.39 27.12 -5.64
N TRP A 612 -9.89 26.55 -6.74
CA TRP A 612 -11.29 26.71 -7.14
C TRP A 612 -12.26 26.11 -6.12
N ILE A 613 -11.90 24.96 -5.54
CA ILE A 613 -12.75 24.23 -4.58
C ILE A 613 -12.70 24.83 -3.18
N ALA A 614 -11.53 25.31 -2.74
CA ALA A 614 -11.32 25.82 -1.40
C ALA A 614 -11.94 27.21 -1.19
N ASN A 615 -11.86 28.08 -2.20
CA ASN A 615 -12.28 29.45 -2.03
C ASN A 615 -13.81 29.58 -2.03
N ASP A 616 -14.32 30.26 -1.01
CA ASP A 616 -15.71 30.66 -0.95
C ASP A 616 -15.93 31.74 -2.02
N TRP A 617 -16.55 31.33 -3.13
CA TRP A 617 -16.93 32.24 -4.21
C TRP A 617 -18.19 32.99 -3.78
N PRO A 618 -18.13 34.33 -3.68
CA PRO A 618 -19.28 35.10 -3.21
C PRO A 618 -20.47 34.83 -4.13
N ARG A 619 -21.63 34.51 -3.55
CA ARG A 619 -22.87 34.48 -4.33
C ARG A 619 -23.08 35.87 -4.90
N ARG A 620 -23.32 35.94 -6.20
CA ARG A 620 -23.59 37.19 -6.88
C ARG A 620 -25.01 37.21 -7.40
N ILE A 621 -25.73 38.28 -7.09
CA ILE A 621 -27.07 38.55 -7.61
C ILE A 621 -27.08 39.89 -8.35
N ALA A 622 -28.05 40.09 -9.24
CA ALA A 622 -28.17 41.36 -9.95
C ALA A 622 -28.47 42.48 -8.94
N CYS A 623 -27.70 43.57 -8.99
CA CYS A 623 -27.98 44.75 -8.18
C CYS A 623 -29.31 45.38 -8.66
N PRO A 624 -30.28 45.65 -7.80
CA PRO A 624 -31.54 46.25 -8.22
C PRO A 624 -31.36 47.67 -8.80
N ALA A 625 -30.31 48.40 -8.40
CA ALA A 625 -30.06 49.75 -8.89
C ALA A 625 -29.36 49.80 -10.25
N CYS A 626 -28.38 48.91 -10.51
CA CYS A 626 -27.54 48.98 -11.72
C CYS A 626 -27.56 47.72 -12.58
N SER A 627 -28.33 46.69 -12.20
CA SER A 627 -28.43 45.36 -12.83
C SER A 627 -27.13 44.55 -12.94
N ARG A 628 -25.96 45.11 -12.57
CA ARG A 628 -24.69 44.38 -12.53
C ARG A 628 -24.67 43.39 -11.37
N LYS A 629 -24.00 42.24 -11.58
CA LYS A 629 -23.83 41.20 -10.55
C LYS A 629 -22.99 41.75 -9.39
N ARG A 630 -23.61 41.93 -8.21
CA ARG A 630 -22.97 42.35 -6.94
C ARG A 630 -22.82 41.17 -5.98
N SER A 631 -21.83 41.20 -5.10
CA SER A 631 -21.73 40.24 -4.00
C SER A 631 -22.90 40.38 -3.04
N VAL A 632 -23.46 39.25 -2.59
CA VAL A 632 -24.47 39.21 -1.50
C VAL A 632 -23.84 39.58 -0.15
N GLU A 633 -22.52 39.42 -0.02
CA GLU A 633 -21.79 39.63 1.25
C GLU A 633 -21.41 41.09 1.53
N ARG A 634 -21.57 42.00 0.55
CA ARG A 634 -21.28 43.43 0.72
C ARG A 634 -22.57 44.20 0.90
N GLU A 635 -22.60 45.11 1.88
CA GLU A 635 -23.75 45.98 2.16
C GLU A 635 -24.03 46.93 0.99
N THR A 636 -22.97 47.41 0.33
CA THR A 636 -23.04 48.26 -0.86
C THR A 636 -22.61 47.54 -2.12
N CYS A 637 -23.19 47.94 -3.25
CA CYS A 637 -22.83 47.42 -4.55
C CYS A 637 -21.42 47.88 -4.95
N GLU A 638 -20.53 46.94 -5.26
CA GLU A 638 -19.16 47.23 -5.73
C GLU A 638 -19.08 48.00 -7.07
N HIS A 639 -20.20 48.17 -7.78
CA HIS A 639 -20.26 48.89 -9.06
C HIS A 639 -20.87 50.29 -8.95
N CYS A 640 -21.91 50.48 -8.12
CA CYS A 640 -22.65 51.75 -8.04
C CYS A 640 -22.79 52.32 -6.61
N GLY A 641 -22.26 51.64 -5.59
CA GLY A 641 -22.34 52.07 -4.19
C GLY A 641 -23.71 51.87 -3.52
N ALA A 642 -24.78 51.53 -4.27
CA ALA A 642 -26.12 51.37 -3.70
C ALA A 642 -26.17 50.29 -2.61
N GLY A 643 -26.85 50.58 -1.49
CA GLY A 643 -27.13 49.63 -0.40
C GLY A 643 -28.01 48.45 -0.83
N TRP A 644 -28.32 47.54 0.10
CA TRP A 644 -29.42 46.60 -0.11
C TRP A 644 -30.75 47.35 -0.11
N PRO A 645 -31.71 47.02 -1.00
CA PRO A 645 -33.07 47.51 -0.84
C PRO A 645 -33.57 47.04 0.53
N ALA A 646 -34.38 47.88 1.19
CA ALA A 646 -35.04 47.46 2.41
C ALA A 646 -35.82 46.15 2.16
N PRO A 647 -35.82 45.20 3.10
CA PRO A 647 -36.64 44.00 2.98
C PRO A 647 -38.10 44.41 2.71
N LYS A 648 -38.77 43.64 1.85
CA LYS A 648 -40.17 43.90 1.53
C LYS A 648 -40.99 43.63 2.78
N GLN A 649 -41.65 44.66 3.32
CA GLN A 649 -42.59 44.52 4.43
C GLN A 649 -43.72 43.55 4.01
N ASP A 650 -43.67 42.32 4.50
CA ASP A 650 -44.65 41.27 4.23
C ASP A 650 -45.51 40.92 5.45
N GLY A 651 -45.36 41.68 6.54
CA GLY A 651 -46.10 41.50 7.79
C GLY A 651 -45.55 40.39 8.70
N THR A 652 -44.42 39.75 8.35
CA THR A 652 -43.76 38.73 9.20
C THR A 652 -42.65 39.29 10.09
N GLU A 653 -42.41 40.59 10.02
CA GLU A 653 -41.38 41.29 10.78
C GLU A 653 -41.85 41.54 12.23
N ILE A 654 -41.12 40.99 13.21
CA ILE A 654 -41.34 41.29 14.64
C ILE A 654 -40.56 42.56 14.96
N TRP A 655 -41.27 43.69 15.07
CA TRP A 655 -40.69 44.94 15.55
C TRP A 655 -40.56 44.88 17.07
N GLU A 656 -39.40 44.47 17.57
CA GLU A 656 -39.06 44.64 18.99
C GLU A 656 -38.89 46.15 19.29
N GLY A 657 -39.94 46.80 19.79
CA GLY A 657 -39.83 48.00 20.63
C GLY A 657 -39.65 49.36 19.97
N LEU A 658 -39.99 49.58 18.70
CA LEU A 658 -40.02 50.93 18.10
C LEU A 658 -41.38 51.64 18.17
N ALA A 659 -42.32 51.14 18.97
CA ALA A 659 -43.71 51.62 18.95
C ALA A 659 -44.08 52.70 19.97
N GLU A 660 -43.19 53.21 20.83
CA GLU A 660 -43.66 54.01 21.99
C GLU A 660 -42.99 55.38 22.25
N GLU A 661 -42.22 55.96 21.32
CA GLU A 661 -41.60 57.28 21.55
C GLU A 661 -41.91 58.36 20.49
N ALA A 662 -43.06 58.25 19.82
CA ALA A 662 -43.56 59.29 18.93
C ALA A 662 -45.01 59.67 19.26
N THR A 663 -45.26 60.10 20.50
CA THR A 663 -46.44 60.93 20.80
C THR A 663 -45.94 62.33 21.19
N PRO A 664 -46.07 63.35 20.32
CA PRO A 664 -45.71 64.72 20.68
C PRO A 664 -46.70 65.28 21.73
N PRO A 665 -46.23 66.03 22.74
CA PRO A 665 -47.10 66.63 23.74
C PRO A 665 -47.69 67.94 23.18
N ALA A 666 -48.90 67.91 22.63
CA ALA A 666 -49.73 69.09 22.49
C ALA A 666 -51.21 68.73 22.30
N ALA A 667 -52.07 69.45 23.04
CA ALA A 667 -53.54 69.44 23.04
C ALA A 667 -54.26 68.42 23.96
N ARG A 668 -54.15 68.65 25.27
CA ARG A 668 -55.33 68.71 26.16
C ARG A 668 -55.23 69.93 27.06
#